data_AF-A0A8J4B6E0-F1
#
_entry.id   AF-A0A8J4B6E0-F1
#
_cell.length_a   1.000
_cell.length_b   1.000
_cell.length_c   1.000
_cell.angle_alpha   90.00
_cell.angle_beta   90.00
_cell.angle_gamma   90.00
#
_symmetry.space_group_name_H-M   'P 1'
#
loop_
_entity.id
_entity.type
_entity.pdbx_description
1 polymer ?
#
loop_
_entity_poly.entity_id
_entity_poly.type
_entity_poly.pdbx_seq_one_letter_code
_entity_poly.pdbx_strand_id
1 'polypeptide(L)'
;MTSDNQDAIVSPLSVVCNFWREFDLEGIRTKLDEIGLKVAEHQEESMQNRRKLAETTREFKRSNEAVSRTVGPLLKQYQEEIDRLTKRAKHGETAFLDLYQKLYEAPDPAPALAMAFENASRATDLEAQCKKMATELAEYKAEAAQIKNQDLTVRKLEEKVRALEAHSEERDKELQEVRQRAVAEADAARVAAMQSREEELEAMLSQAQASLHAMQKLYTGAENQLFAIQSQSEEERMGRQAELELASAELERAQERLAALEREKEALVAKLQHDAAFALGGSSGTGGTAAAAAASIEETLRTELGVQRELAFRLRHELAAVRAESEEVREMLEARLEGLKSTLAATEQHAAALEAELAARPTPLQLEELRTQLRVLQAIGYNTLDVDDDATTAAVTAVSTAAGANAEGVGGVVASGRGSGLGTVGSLEAMLLAKNRHLEHELTMAKLRVVDVRQEADAALVHAAELEAQLAEQVALVRQLEEDLLASRAAEARLAAGAGAPGGSTSSPNVAGLVASASGDTDDGDASMVRVLCAQRDRFRARVHDLEEELTRLRAELAATKSAAAAAKADNLALVERLRYVHSRTTPVGDGKAGKGADVEAGAEVERRYGKIYDEGINPFREFKEQQKERQKSAMGLVDRAMYMLSQLVYGNSAARMFAFMYLALMHALVFASLMRMTHHSSHQLYSHTQTVLQDRHDATAAMQHEVIHGDPMQSRLP
;
A
#
# COMPACT_ATOMS: atom_id res chain seq x y z
N MET A 1 41.79 -8.96 -46.45
CA MET A 1 42.73 -9.47 -47.46
C MET A 1 42.78 -10.99 -47.32
N THR A 2 41.92 -11.68 -48.05
CA THR A 2 42.10 -13.08 -48.50
C THR A 2 40.97 -13.27 -49.51
N SER A 3 41.27 -12.93 -50.76
CA SER A 3 40.44 -13.32 -51.89
C SER A 3 40.52 -14.84 -51.96
N ASP A 4 39.48 -15.52 -51.49
CA ASP A 4 39.36 -16.97 -51.65
C ASP A 4 39.25 -17.25 -53.15
N ASN A 5 40.32 -17.86 -53.63
CA ASN A 5 40.56 -18.21 -55.02
C ASN A 5 39.49 -19.23 -55.44
N GLN A 6 38.50 -18.75 -56.18
CA GLN A 6 37.34 -19.49 -56.66
C GLN A 6 37.69 -20.36 -57.87
N ASP A 7 38.86 -21.00 -57.85
CA ASP A 7 39.15 -22.12 -58.73
C ASP A 7 38.38 -23.31 -58.16
N ALA A 8 37.16 -23.49 -58.67
CA ALA A 8 36.42 -24.73 -58.48
C ALA A 8 37.38 -25.87 -58.84
N ILE A 9 37.86 -26.59 -57.84
CA ILE A 9 38.72 -27.76 -58.02
C ILE A 9 37.85 -28.75 -58.78
N VAL A 10 37.96 -28.72 -60.11
CA VAL A 10 37.28 -29.66 -61.00
C VAL A 10 37.81 -31.02 -60.57
N SER A 11 36.98 -31.78 -59.85
CA SER A 11 37.37 -33.07 -59.30
C SER A 11 38.04 -33.89 -60.40
N PRO A 12 39.20 -34.52 -60.18
CA PRO A 12 39.86 -35.34 -61.20
C PRO A 12 38.90 -36.33 -61.86
N LEU A 13 37.91 -36.83 -61.11
CA LEU A 13 36.85 -37.70 -61.59
C LEU A 13 35.91 -37.01 -62.58
N SER A 14 35.59 -35.73 -62.37
CA SER A 14 34.76 -34.94 -63.30
C SER A 14 35.47 -34.65 -64.61
N VAL A 15 36.78 -34.38 -64.59
CA VAL A 15 37.59 -34.22 -65.81
C VAL A 15 37.56 -35.49 -66.64
N VAL A 16 37.82 -36.64 -66.01
CA VAL A 16 37.85 -37.95 -66.68
C VAL A 16 36.47 -38.35 -67.18
N CYS A 17 35.41 -38.10 -66.41
CA CYS A 17 34.04 -38.39 -66.83
C CYS A 17 33.61 -37.55 -68.05
N ASN A 18 33.98 -36.26 -68.09
CA ASN A 18 33.69 -35.40 -69.22
C ASN A 18 34.46 -35.83 -70.47
N PHE A 19 35.74 -36.19 -70.33
CA PHE A 19 36.55 -36.69 -71.45
C PHE A 19 35.93 -37.93 -72.11
N TRP A 20 35.55 -38.95 -71.34
CA TRP A 20 34.96 -40.18 -71.90
C TRP A 20 33.57 -39.96 -72.49
N ARG A 21 32.81 -39.00 -71.96
CA ARG A 21 31.52 -38.59 -72.53
C ARG A 21 31.69 -37.90 -73.87
N GLU A 22 32.68 -37.02 -73.99
CA GLU A 22 33.01 -36.33 -75.25
C GLU A 22 33.68 -37.24 -76.27
N PHE A 23 34.47 -38.21 -75.79
CA PHE A 23 35.11 -39.21 -76.63
C PHE A 23 34.08 -40.08 -77.37
N ASP A 24 32.91 -40.34 -76.74
CA ASP A 24 31.78 -41.08 -77.34
C ASP A 24 32.24 -42.40 -77.99
N LEU A 25 32.61 -43.35 -77.12
CA LEU A 25 33.15 -44.64 -77.56
C LEU A 25 32.18 -45.38 -78.49
N GLU A 26 30.87 -45.26 -78.27
CA GLU A 26 29.85 -45.89 -79.11
C GLU A 26 29.82 -45.26 -80.52
N GLY A 27 29.88 -43.92 -80.60
CA GLY A 27 30.03 -43.20 -81.87
C GLY A 27 31.36 -43.51 -82.58
N ILE A 28 32.45 -43.75 -81.84
CA ILE A 28 33.73 -44.17 -82.44
C ILE A 28 33.69 -45.61 -82.94
N ARG A 29 33.02 -46.53 -82.23
CA ARG A 29 32.88 -47.93 -82.67
C ARG A 29 32.21 -48.03 -84.02
N THR A 30 31.10 -47.31 -84.23
CA THR A 30 30.41 -47.31 -85.53
C THR A 30 31.30 -46.82 -86.68
N LYS A 31 32.09 -45.76 -86.45
CA LYS A 31 33.07 -45.26 -87.44
C LYS A 31 34.18 -46.27 -87.71
N LEU A 32 34.65 -46.96 -86.68
CA LEU A 32 35.68 -47.99 -86.83
C LEU A 32 35.15 -49.23 -87.55
N ASP A 33 33.89 -49.61 -87.35
CA ASP A 33 33.22 -50.69 -88.09
C ASP A 33 33.20 -50.37 -89.60
N GLU A 34 32.81 -49.15 -89.97
CA GLU A 34 32.81 -48.71 -91.37
C GLU A 34 34.21 -48.76 -91.99
N ILE A 35 35.24 -48.38 -91.24
CA ILE A 35 36.64 -48.44 -91.69
C ILE A 35 37.09 -49.91 -91.80
N GLY A 36 36.74 -50.75 -90.83
CA GLY A 36 37.05 -52.18 -90.83
C GLY A 36 36.45 -52.91 -92.03
N LEU A 37 35.20 -52.60 -92.39
CA LEU A 37 34.55 -53.11 -93.59
C LEU A 37 35.30 -52.70 -94.87
N LYS A 38 35.65 -51.42 -95.01
CA LYS A 38 36.44 -50.94 -96.16
C LYS A 38 37.81 -51.59 -96.25
N VAL A 39 38.47 -51.81 -95.11
CA VAL A 39 39.76 -52.52 -95.06
C VAL A 39 39.59 -53.96 -95.56
N ALA A 40 38.53 -54.66 -95.15
CA ALA A 40 38.25 -56.00 -95.64
C ALA A 40 37.96 -56.03 -97.15
N GLU A 41 37.17 -55.07 -97.66
CA GLU A 41 36.90 -54.90 -99.10
C GLU A 41 38.21 -54.68 -99.89
N HIS A 42 39.06 -53.73 -99.45
CA HIS A 42 40.34 -53.46 -100.10
C HIS A 42 41.31 -54.63 -100.03
N GLN A 43 41.28 -55.43 -98.95
CA GLN A 43 42.08 -56.63 -98.84
C GLN A 43 41.63 -57.68 -99.87
N GLU A 44 40.32 -57.87 -100.06
CA GLU A 44 39.78 -58.77 -101.07
C GLU A 44 40.12 -58.29 -102.50
N GLU A 45 39.88 -57.01 -102.80
CA GLU A 45 40.21 -56.39 -104.09
C GLU A 45 41.70 -56.51 -104.41
N SER A 46 42.59 -56.22 -103.45
CA SER A 46 44.03 -56.33 -103.62
C SER A 46 44.43 -57.78 -103.90
N MET A 47 43.81 -58.76 -103.23
CA MET A 47 44.09 -60.18 -103.45
C MET A 47 43.61 -60.65 -104.83
N GLN A 48 42.43 -60.22 -105.27
CA GLN A 48 41.91 -60.52 -106.62
C GLN A 48 42.75 -59.86 -107.71
N ASN A 49 43.11 -58.58 -107.55
CA ASN A 49 43.94 -57.84 -108.50
C ASN A 49 45.35 -58.43 -108.61
N ARG A 50 45.94 -58.86 -107.49
CA ARG A 50 47.23 -59.56 -107.49
C ARG A 50 47.17 -60.89 -108.25
N ARG A 51 46.09 -61.67 -108.11
CA ARG A 51 45.88 -62.92 -108.88
C ARG A 51 45.75 -62.63 -110.38
N LYS A 52 44.89 -61.69 -110.76
CA LYS A 52 44.73 -61.24 -112.16
C LYS A 52 46.05 -60.76 -112.76
N LEU A 53 46.83 -59.95 -112.01
CA LEU A 53 48.12 -59.46 -112.46
C LEU A 53 49.13 -60.59 -112.66
N ALA A 54 49.14 -61.61 -111.78
CA ALA A 54 50.00 -62.78 -111.93
C ALA A 54 49.64 -63.62 -113.17
N GLU A 55 48.35 -63.80 -113.44
CA GLU A 55 47.84 -64.52 -114.62
C GLU A 55 48.20 -63.80 -115.93
N THR A 56 47.89 -62.50 -116.04
CA THR A 56 48.21 -61.69 -117.23
C THR A 56 49.71 -61.57 -117.45
N THR A 57 50.50 -61.45 -116.38
CA THR A 57 51.96 -61.45 -116.46
C THR A 57 52.50 -62.78 -117.00
N ARG A 58 51.90 -63.90 -116.59
CA ARG A 58 52.29 -65.24 -117.07
C ARG A 58 51.91 -65.43 -118.54
N GLU A 59 50.74 -64.95 -118.95
CA GLU A 59 50.30 -64.97 -120.34
C GLU A 59 51.17 -64.11 -121.25
N PHE A 60 51.52 -62.90 -120.81
CA PHE A 60 52.47 -62.01 -121.52
C PHE A 60 53.83 -62.68 -121.72
N LYS A 61 54.37 -63.32 -120.68
CA LYS A 61 55.64 -64.07 -120.76
C LYS A 61 55.60 -65.21 -121.77
N ARG A 62 54.43 -65.85 -121.94
CA ARG A 62 54.22 -66.98 -122.86
C ARG A 62 54.05 -66.55 -124.31
N SER A 63 53.34 -65.45 -124.54
CA SER A 63 53.02 -64.94 -125.88
C SER A 63 54.14 -64.10 -126.51
N ASN A 64 55.03 -63.50 -125.71
CA ASN A 64 56.08 -62.59 -126.18
C ASN A 64 57.48 -62.94 -125.64
N GLU A 65 58.04 -64.09 -126.02
CA GLU A 65 59.28 -64.63 -125.43
C GLU A 65 60.51 -63.72 -125.63
N ALA A 66 60.66 -63.10 -126.80
CA ALA A 66 61.80 -62.23 -127.11
C ALA A 66 61.80 -60.92 -126.29
N VAL A 67 60.64 -60.27 -126.14
CA VAL A 67 60.45 -59.06 -125.32
C VAL A 67 60.52 -59.38 -123.82
N SER A 68 60.12 -60.59 -123.43
CA SER A 68 60.17 -61.03 -122.04
C SER A 68 61.60 -61.16 -121.50
N ARG A 69 62.59 -61.43 -122.36
CA ARG A 69 64.00 -61.50 -121.95
C ARG A 69 64.57 -60.12 -121.61
N THR A 70 64.13 -59.05 -122.26
CA THR A 70 64.59 -57.68 -122.00
C THR A 70 63.81 -57.02 -120.86
N VAL A 71 62.49 -57.21 -120.79
CA VAL A 71 61.63 -56.60 -119.76
C VAL A 71 61.62 -57.41 -118.45
N GLY A 72 62.07 -58.67 -118.47
CA GLY A 72 62.05 -59.60 -117.33
C GLY A 72 62.67 -59.06 -116.03
N PRO A 73 63.88 -58.47 -116.04
CA PRO A 73 64.49 -57.89 -114.84
C PRO A 73 63.69 -56.72 -114.25
N LEU A 74 63.14 -55.85 -115.09
CA LEU A 74 62.31 -54.70 -114.67
C LEU A 74 61.00 -55.19 -114.03
N LEU A 75 60.33 -56.17 -114.65
CA LEU A 75 59.13 -56.78 -114.12
C LEU A 75 59.37 -57.42 -112.74
N LYS A 76 60.55 -58.00 -112.51
CA LYS A 76 60.92 -58.55 -111.21
C LYS A 76 61.07 -57.45 -110.14
N GLN A 77 61.66 -56.31 -110.47
CA GLN A 77 61.75 -55.16 -109.55
C GLN A 77 60.36 -54.60 -109.20
N TYR A 78 59.46 -54.47 -110.17
CA TYR A 78 58.06 -54.09 -109.91
C TYR A 78 57.34 -55.13 -109.03
N GLN A 79 57.58 -56.43 -109.23
CA GLN A 79 57.04 -57.48 -108.38
C GLN A 79 57.54 -57.39 -106.94
N GLU A 80 58.85 -57.19 -106.75
CA GLU A 80 59.45 -56.99 -105.42
C GLU A 80 58.88 -55.76 -104.70
N GLU A 81 58.65 -54.65 -105.41
CA GLU A 81 58.04 -53.46 -104.84
C GLU A 81 56.56 -53.66 -104.50
N ILE A 82 55.78 -54.30 -105.39
CA ILE A 82 54.38 -54.67 -105.10
C ILE A 82 54.31 -55.60 -103.88
N ASP A 83 55.26 -56.53 -103.73
CA ASP A 83 55.35 -57.40 -102.57
C ASP A 83 55.69 -56.64 -101.27
N ARG A 84 56.58 -55.65 -101.34
CA ARG A 84 56.89 -54.77 -100.21
C ARG A 84 55.68 -53.91 -99.82
N LEU A 85 54.99 -53.32 -100.79
CA LEU A 85 53.76 -52.57 -100.57
C LEU A 85 52.66 -53.44 -99.97
N THR A 86 52.50 -54.67 -100.47
CA THR A 86 51.53 -55.63 -99.92
C THR A 86 51.87 -56.00 -98.46
N LYS A 87 53.16 -56.24 -98.15
CA LYS A 87 53.59 -56.54 -96.77
C LYS A 87 53.34 -55.36 -95.84
N ARG A 88 53.63 -54.13 -96.27
CA ARG A 88 53.38 -52.91 -95.50
C ARG A 88 51.89 -52.68 -95.28
N ALA A 89 51.06 -52.86 -96.30
CA ALA A 89 49.60 -52.76 -96.21
C ALA A 89 49.06 -53.79 -95.22
N LYS A 90 49.39 -55.08 -95.39
CA LYS A 90 48.98 -56.15 -94.47
C LYS A 90 49.39 -55.88 -93.02
N HIS A 91 50.60 -55.38 -92.80
CA HIS A 91 51.04 -55.03 -91.45
C HIS A 91 50.20 -53.91 -90.83
N GLY A 92 49.89 -52.85 -91.61
CA GLY A 92 49.00 -51.77 -91.17
C GLY A 92 47.57 -52.23 -90.92
N GLU A 93 47.03 -53.07 -91.81
CA GLU A 93 45.69 -53.67 -91.68
C GLU A 93 45.59 -54.57 -90.45
N THR A 94 46.57 -55.46 -90.23
CA THR A 94 46.61 -56.33 -89.04
C THR A 94 46.72 -55.50 -87.76
N ALA A 95 47.60 -54.49 -87.71
CA ALA A 95 47.73 -53.62 -86.54
C ALA A 95 46.44 -52.82 -86.25
N PHE A 96 45.75 -52.36 -87.30
CA PHE A 96 44.45 -51.71 -87.17
C PHE A 96 43.40 -52.67 -86.61
N LEU A 97 43.26 -53.87 -87.19
CA LEU A 97 42.28 -54.87 -86.77
C LEU A 97 42.52 -55.33 -85.33
N ASP A 98 43.78 -55.49 -84.93
CA ASP A 98 44.16 -55.84 -83.55
C ASP A 98 43.75 -54.76 -82.54
N LEU A 99 43.88 -53.47 -82.90
CA LEU A 99 43.44 -52.35 -82.05
C LEU A 99 41.92 -52.20 -82.05
N TYR A 100 41.30 -52.32 -83.22
CA TYR A 100 39.87 -52.27 -83.41
C TYR A 100 39.16 -53.32 -82.55
N GLN A 101 39.60 -54.58 -82.59
CA GLN A 101 39.00 -55.65 -81.79
C GLN A 101 39.02 -55.30 -80.29
N LYS A 102 40.18 -54.85 -79.77
CA LYS A 102 40.32 -54.49 -78.35
C LYS A 102 39.43 -53.32 -77.95
N LEU A 103 39.29 -52.32 -78.82
CA LEU A 103 38.46 -51.14 -78.55
C LEU A 103 36.96 -51.42 -78.71
N TYR A 104 36.60 -52.33 -79.60
CA TYR A 104 35.23 -52.79 -79.80
C TYR A 104 34.72 -53.65 -78.63
N GLU A 105 35.58 -54.51 -78.06
CA GLU A 105 35.25 -55.32 -76.89
C GLU A 105 35.25 -54.53 -75.57
N ALA A 106 35.98 -53.42 -75.48
CA ALA A 106 36.15 -52.66 -74.24
C ALA A 106 34.86 -51.93 -73.82
N PRO A 107 34.23 -52.22 -72.66
CA PRO A 107 32.99 -51.59 -72.24
C PRO A 107 33.13 -50.08 -72.07
N ASP A 108 32.08 -49.31 -72.37
CA ASP A 108 32.08 -47.85 -72.20
C ASP A 108 32.19 -47.48 -70.71
N PRO A 109 33.26 -46.76 -70.28
CA PRO A 109 33.42 -46.35 -68.90
C PRO A 109 32.58 -45.13 -68.51
N ALA A 110 32.01 -44.38 -69.47
CA ALA A 110 31.30 -43.13 -69.17
C ALA A 110 30.12 -43.28 -68.19
N PRO A 111 29.25 -44.30 -68.28
CA PRO A 111 28.15 -44.48 -67.34
C PRO A 111 28.62 -44.82 -65.92
N ALA A 112 29.63 -45.68 -65.79
CA ALA A 112 30.18 -46.07 -64.50
C ALA A 112 30.89 -44.89 -63.80
N LEU A 113 31.60 -44.06 -64.57
CA LEU A 113 32.24 -42.85 -64.08
C LEU A 113 31.22 -41.78 -63.65
N ALA A 114 30.10 -41.64 -64.39
CA ALA A 114 29.02 -40.73 -64.02
C ALA A 114 28.38 -41.14 -62.68
N MET A 115 28.06 -42.42 -62.51
CA MET A 115 27.56 -42.94 -61.23
C MET A 115 28.57 -42.78 -60.09
N ALA A 116 29.85 -43.02 -60.35
CA ALA A 116 30.90 -42.82 -59.34
C ALA A 116 31.01 -41.34 -58.94
N PHE A 117 30.86 -40.41 -59.88
CA PHE A 117 30.85 -38.98 -59.62
C PHE A 117 29.64 -38.56 -58.78
N GLU A 118 28.44 -39.01 -59.13
CA GLU A 118 27.22 -38.76 -58.34
C GLU A 118 27.33 -39.31 -56.91
N ASN A 119 27.85 -40.53 -56.76
CA ASN A 119 28.06 -41.14 -55.45
C ASN A 119 29.11 -40.39 -54.62
N ALA A 120 30.20 -39.92 -55.24
CA ALA A 120 31.21 -39.11 -54.58
C ALA A 120 30.63 -37.78 -54.09
N SER A 121 29.83 -37.09 -54.93
CA SER A 121 29.13 -35.86 -54.55
C SER A 121 28.15 -36.11 -53.39
N ARG A 122 27.36 -37.17 -53.46
CA ARG A 122 26.43 -37.53 -52.39
C ARG A 122 27.17 -37.88 -51.08
N ALA A 123 28.32 -38.54 -51.17
CA ALA A 123 29.13 -38.83 -50.00
C ALA A 123 29.65 -37.55 -49.34
N THR A 124 30.14 -36.58 -50.13
CA THR A 124 30.59 -35.28 -49.57
C THR A 124 29.45 -34.50 -48.93
N ASP A 125 28.25 -34.53 -49.51
CA ASP A 125 27.07 -33.87 -48.95
C ASP A 125 26.64 -34.51 -47.63
N LEU A 126 26.63 -35.85 -47.56
CA LEU A 126 26.33 -36.60 -46.34
C LEU A 126 27.39 -36.36 -45.26
N GLU A 127 28.67 -36.30 -45.60
CA GLU A 127 29.74 -35.97 -44.66
C GLU A 127 29.59 -34.56 -44.09
N ALA A 128 29.22 -33.58 -44.92
CA ALA A 128 28.94 -32.22 -44.48
C ALA A 128 27.74 -32.17 -43.52
N GLN A 129 26.67 -32.90 -43.84
CA GLN A 129 25.50 -33.03 -42.95
C GLN A 129 25.87 -33.71 -41.63
N CYS A 130 26.64 -34.80 -41.65
CA CYS A 130 27.11 -35.48 -40.44
C CYS A 130 27.95 -34.56 -39.55
N LYS A 131 28.85 -33.76 -40.15
CA LYS A 131 29.64 -32.76 -39.40
C LYS A 131 28.73 -31.71 -38.76
N LYS A 132 27.75 -31.19 -39.50
CA LYS A 132 26.78 -30.22 -39.00
C LYS A 132 25.94 -30.78 -37.84
N MET A 133 25.40 -31.98 -37.98
CA MET A 133 24.65 -32.63 -36.90
C MET A 133 25.53 -32.91 -35.68
N ALA A 134 26.81 -33.24 -35.88
CA ALA A 134 27.76 -33.43 -34.79
C ALA A 134 28.06 -32.13 -34.03
N THR A 135 28.18 -30.98 -34.73
CA THR A 135 28.35 -29.67 -34.08
C THR A 135 27.09 -29.27 -33.31
N GLU A 136 25.91 -29.42 -33.91
CA GLU A 136 24.63 -29.13 -33.24
C GLU A 136 24.46 -30.00 -31.97
N LEU A 137 24.79 -31.30 -32.04
CA LEU A 137 24.75 -32.17 -30.86
C LEU A 137 25.78 -31.78 -29.79
N ALA A 138 26.93 -31.23 -30.16
CA ALA A 138 27.92 -30.73 -29.21
C ALA A 138 27.42 -29.46 -28.51
N GLU A 139 26.80 -28.55 -29.26
CA GLU A 139 26.16 -27.33 -28.75
C GLU A 139 25.03 -27.67 -27.79
N TYR A 140 24.09 -28.55 -28.17
CA TYR A 140 23.01 -28.99 -27.28
C TYR A 140 23.52 -29.66 -25.99
N LYS A 141 24.63 -30.41 -26.07
CA LYS A 141 25.25 -30.99 -24.86
C LYS A 141 25.86 -29.93 -23.96
N ALA A 142 26.48 -28.88 -24.53
CA ALA A 142 27.02 -27.76 -23.78
C ALA A 142 25.91 -26.95 -23.11
N GLU A 143 24.83 -26.64 -23.84
CA GLU A 143 23.65 -25.98 -23.29
C GLU A 143 23.01 -26.79 -22.17
N ALA A 144 22.84 -28.10 -22.34
CA ALA A 144 22.31 -28.98 -21.30
C ALA A 144 23.18 -29.01 -20.03
N ALA A 145 24.51 -28.92 -20.18
CA ALA A 145 25.42 -28.80 -19.03
C ALA A 145 25.29 -27.45 -18.33
N GLN A 146 25.13 -26.36 -19.11
CA GLN A 146 24.89 -25.02 -18.58
C GLN A 146 23.56 -24.93 -17.83
N ILE A 147 22.47 -25.48 -18.37
CA ILE A 147 21.16 -25.53 -17.72
C ILE A 147 21.26 -26.29 -16.39
N LYS A 148 21.95 -27.43 -16.35
CA LYS A 148 22.18 -28.16 -15.08
C LYS A 148 22.97 -27.34 -14.05
N ASN A 149 23.92 -26.52 -14.49
CA ASN A 149 24.64 -25.62 -13.60
C ASN A 149 23.71 -24.52 -13.05
N GLN A 150 22.88 -23.94 -13.93
CA GLN A 150 21.86 -22.97 -13.55
C GLN A 150 20.86 -23.55 -12.54
N ASP A 151 20.39 -24.78 -12.73
CA ASP A 151 19.52 -25.47 -11.76
C ASP A 151 20.15 -25.57 -10.35
N LEU A 152 21.47 -25.81 -10.27
CA LEU A 152 22.17 -25.81 -8.99
C LEU A 152 22.24 -24.42 -8.36
N THR A 153 22.40 -23.37 -9.17
CA THR A 153 22.38 -21.99 -8.67
C THR A 153 20.98 -21.59 -8.20
N VAL A 154 19.93 -21.97 -8.94
CA VAL A 154 18.54 -21.71 -8.57
C VAL A 154 18.22 -22.39 -7.24
N ARG A 155 18.56 -23.67 -7.07
CA ARG A 155 18.36 -24.37 -5.78
C ARG A 155 19.07 -23.68 -4.60
N LYS A 156 20.31 -23.21 -4.79
CA LYS A 156 21.03 -22.46 -3.76
C LYS A 156 20.37 -21.13 -3.44
N LEU A 157 19.80 -20.44 -4.44
CA LEU A 157 19.07 -19.19 -4.23
C LEU A 157 17.74 -19.44 -3.54
N GLU A 158 16.99 -20.47 -3.93
CA GLU A 158 15.76 -20.90 -3.26
C GLU A 158 15.99 -21.28 -1.79
N GLU A 159 17.08 -21.99 -1.48
CA GLU A 159 17.46 -22.31 -0.11
C GLU A 159 17.79 -21.05 0.71
N LYS A 160 18.47 -20.07 0.10
CA LYS A 160 18.74 -18.78 0.75
C LYS A 160 17.47 -17.98 0.99
N VAL A 161 16.56 -17.94 0.01
CA VAL A 161 15.26 -17.26 0.15
C VAL A 161 14.46 -17.91 1.27
N ARG A 162 14.36 -19.24 1.29
CA ARG A 162 13.66 -19.98 2.37
C ARG A 162 14.28 -19.72 3.74
N ALA A 163 15.61 -19.61 3.83
CA ALA A 163 16.29 -19.29 5.09
C ALA A 163 16.00 -17.85 5.55
N LEU A 164 15.97 -16.88 4.62
CA LEU A 164 15.60 -15.50 4.93
C LEU A 164 14.14 -15.35 5.32
N GLU A 165 13.23 -16.05 4.64
CA GLU A 165 11.81 -16.12 4.99
C GLU A 165 11.61 -16.70 6.39
N ALA A 166 12.25 -17.83 6.71
CA ALA A 166 12.18 -18.44 8.04
C ALA A 166 12.74 -17.50 9.13
N HIS A 167 13.84 -16.82 8.86
CA HIS A 167 14.40 -15.82 9.79
C HIS A 167 13.47 -14.61 9.97
N SER A 168 12.79 -14.15 8.91
CA SER A 168 11.79 -13.09 9.00
C SER A 168 10.58 -13.53 9.82
N GLU A 169 10.06 -14.74 9.59
CA GLU A 169 8.94 -15.29 10.35
C GLU A 169 9.27 -15.46 11.84
N GLU A 170 10.48 -15.91 12.16
CA GLU A 170 10.96 -15.99 13.55
C GLU A 170 11.04 -14.60 14.19
N ARG A 171 11.55 -13.61 13.44
CA ARG A 171 11.62 -12.21 13.88
C ARG A 171 10.25 -11.59 14.13
N ASP A 172 9.29 -11.89 13.26
CA ASP A 172 7.91 -11.43 13.39
C ASP A 172 7.22 -12.09 14.59
N LYS A 173 7.43 -13.41 14.81
CA LYS A 173 6.91 -14.12 15.99
C LYS A 173 7.46 -13.51 17.28
N GLU A 174 8.77 -13.30 17.36
CA GLU A 174 9.37 -12.67 18.54
C GLU A 174 8.87 -11.24 18.75
N LEU A 175 8.70 -10.44 17.68
CA LEU A 175 8.15 -9.09 17.79
C LEU A 175 6.69 -9.11 18.26
N GLN A 176 5.90 -10.07 17.78
CA GLN A 176 4.53 -10.28 18.25
C GLN A 176 4.51 -10.68 19.73
N GLU A 177 5.37 -11.59 20.18
CA GLU A 177 5.48 -11.95 21.59
C GLU A 177 5.87 -10.76 22.47
N VAL A 178 6.83 -9.95 22.05
CA VAL A 178 7.24 -8.73 22.77
C VAL A 178 6.08 -7.74 22.85
N ARG A 179 5.35 -7.51 21.75
CA ARG A 179 4.17 -6.65 21.74
C ARG A 179 3.06 -7.17 22.66
N GLN A 180 2.79 -8.47 22.64
CA GLN A 180 1.80 -9.10 23.52
C GLN A 180 2.20 -8.94 24.99
N ARG A 181 3.48 -9.17 25.34
CA ARG A 181 4.00 -8.96 26.70
C ARG A 181 3.87 -7.49 27.13
N ALA A 182 4.21 -6.54 26.25
CA ALA A 182 4.10 -5.11 26.55
C ALA A 182 2.65 -4.67 26.77
N VAL A 183 1.70 -5.17 25.97
CA VAL A 183 0.27 -4.90 26.19
C VAL A 183 -0.21 -5.50 27.51
N ALA A 184 0.16 -6.76 27.80
CA ALA A 184 -0.20 -7.40 29.07
C ALA A 184 0.38 -6.66 30.29
N GLU A 185 1.62 -6.15 30.20
CA GLU A 185 2.25 -5.35 31.25
C GLU A 185 1.56 -3.98 31.42
N ALA A 186 1.19 -3.31 30.33
CA ALA A 186 0.45 -2.06 30.38
C ALA A 186 -0.96 -2.23 30.99
N ASP A 187 -1.65 -3.31 30.63
CA ASP A 187 -2.95 -3.65 31.21
C ASP A 187 -2.84 -3.98 32.70
N ALA A 188 -1.82 -4.76 33.09
CA ALA A 188 -1.55 -5.06 34.51
C ALA A 188 -1.25 -3.79 35.32
N ALA A 189 -0.43 -2.88 34.79
CA ALA A 189 -0.12 -1.60 35.44
C ALA A 189 -1.38 -0.72 35.58
N ARG A 190 -2.24 -0.70 34.56
CA ARG A 190 -3.52 0.03 34.61
C ARG A 190 -4.46 -0.53 35.67
N VAL A 191 -4.57 -1.86 35.78
CA VAL A 191 -5.38 -2.51 36.81
C VAL A 191 -4.82 -2.20 38.20
N ALA A 192 -3.51 -2.28 38.39
CA ALA A 192 -2.87 -1.96 39.68
C ALA A 192 -3.10 -0.49 40.08
N ALA A 193 -3.01 0.45 39.13
CA ALA A 193 -3.31 1.86 39.39
C ALA A 193 -4.79 2.09 39.73
N MET A 194 -5.70 1.38 39.08
CA MET A 194 -7.14 1.43 39.42
C MET A 194 -7.41 0.87 40.82
N GLN A 195 -6.77 -0.25 41.20
CA GLN A 195 -6.88 -0.84 42.53
C GLN A 195 -6.34 0.09 43.62
N SER A 196 -5.16 0.68 43.43
CA SER A 196 -4.60 1.66 44.39
C SER A 196 -5.54 2.86 44.59
N ARG A 197 -6.18 3.33 43.51
CA ARG A 197 -7.15 4.43 43.61
C ARG A 197 -8.44 4.01 44.32
N GLU A 198 -8.89 2.78 44.12
CA GLU A 198 -10.04 2.21 44.82
C GLU A 198 -9.76 2.11 46.33
N GLU A 199 -8.59 1.61 46.72
CA GLU A 199 -8.14 1.56 48.12
C GLU A 199 -8.07 2.96 48.76
N GLU A 200 -7.56 3.96 48.04
CA GLU A 200 -7.54 5.35 48.51
C GLU A 200 -8.96 5.92 48.71
N LEU A 201 -9.87 5.64 47.77
CA LEU A 201 -11.26 6.07 47.85
C LEU A 201 -11.99 5.38 49.01
N GLU A 202 -11.75 4.09 49.22
CA GLU A 202 -12.27 3.34 50.36
C GLU A 202 -11.74 3.91 51.68
N ALA A 203 -10.45 4.24 51.76
CA ALA A 203 -9.85 4.86 52.94
C ALA A 203 -10.50 6.23 53.23
N MET A 204 -10.65 7.10 52.22
CA MET A 204 -11.33 8.39 52.38
C MET A 204 -12.79 8.23 52.79
N LEU A 205 -13.51 7.26 52.21
CA LEU A 205 -14.89 6.98 52.57
C LEU A 205 -15.00 6.49 54.02
N SER A 206 -14.11 5.61 54.45
CA SER A 206 -14.05 5.14 55.83
C SER A 206 -13.75 6.28 56.82
N GLN A 207 -12.85 7.21 56.45
CA GLN A 207 -12.53 8.38 57.24
C GLN A 207 -13.72 9.35 57.33
N ALA A 208 -14.39 9.60 56.21
CA ALA A 208 -15.59 10.43 56.17
C ALA A 208 -16.70 9.82 57.03
N GLN A 209 -16.94 8.51 56.92
CA GLN A 209 -17.90 7.79 57.77
C GLN A 209 -17.54 7.86 59.26
N ALA A 210 -16.26 7.69 59.61
CA ALA A 210 -15.80 7.84 60.99
C ALA A 210 -16.01 9.27 61.52
N SER A 211 -15.75 10.28 60.69
CA SER A 211 -16.00 11.69 61.05
C SER A 211 -17.49 11.99 61.25
N LEU A 212 -18.35 11.43 60.40
CA LEU A 212 -19.80 11.58 60.49
C LEU A 212 -20.34 10.91 61.75
N HIS A 213 -19.86 9.72 62.08
CA HIS A 213 -20.20 9.04 63.31
C HIS A 213 -19.68 9.78 64.56
N ALA A 214 -18.49 10.38 64.49
CA ALA A 214 -17.99 11.25 65.55
C ALA A 214 -18.87 12.50 65.74
N MET A 215 -19.25 13.16 64.64
CA MET A 215 -20.20 14.29 64.66
C MET A 215 -21.54 13.86 65.25
N GLN A 216 -22.12 12.73 64.84
CA GLN A 216 -23.36 12.20 65.41
C GLN A 216 -23.26 11.95 66.92
N LYS A 217 -22.12 11.42 67.40
CA LYS A 217 -21.87 11.28 68.84
C LYS A 217 -21.77 12.62 69.56
N LEU A 218 -21.14 13.62 68.95
CA LEU A 218 -21.09 14.98 69.50
C LEU A 218 -22.48 15.62 69.53
N TYR A 219 -23.27 15.47 68.48
CA TYR A 219 -24.66 15.96 68.42
C TYR A 219 -25.52 15.32 69.51
N THR A 220 -25.49 13.99 69.66
CA THR A 220 -26.25 13.32 70.72
C THR A 220 -25.73 13.71 72.12
N GLY A 221 -24.42 13.92 72.28
CA GLY A 221 -23.84 14.47 73.50
C GLY A 221 -24.33 15.88 73.82
N ALA A 222 -24.35 16.78 72.83
CA ALA A 222 -24.84 18.15 72.97
C ALA A 222 -26.37 18.18 73.24
N GLU A 223 -27.14 17.33 72.56
CA GLU A 223 -28.59 17.18 72.80
C GLU A 223 -28.87 16.74 74.24
N ASN A 224 -28.13 15.75 74.75
CA ASN A 224 -28.24 15.30 76.13
C ASN A 224 -27.87 16.41 77.14
N GLN A 225 -26.83 17.20 76.86
CA GLN A 225 -26.46 18.34 77.69
C GLN A 225 -27.54 19.43 77.68
N LEU A 226 -28.12 19.71 76.51
CA LEU A 226 -29.18 20.70 76.35
C LEU A 226 -30.44 20.25 77.09
N PHE A 227 -30.78 18.96 77.04
CA PHE A 227 -31.84 18.37 77.86
C PHE A 227 -31.54 18.46 79.36
N ALA A 228 -30.30 18.21 79.79
CA ALA A 228 -29.91 18.34 81.19
C ALA A 228 -30.01 19.79 81.68
N ILE A 229 -29.57 20.77 80.89
CA ILE A 229 -29.69 22.20 81.20
C ILE A 229 -31.17 22.62 81.23
N GLN A 230 -31.98 22.15 80.28
CA GLN A 230 -33.42 22.40 80.26
C GLN A 230 -34.08 21.83 81.53
N SER A 231 -33.79 20.58 81.89
CA SER A 231 -34.31 19.96 83.11
C SER A 231 -33.88 20.72 84.37
N GLN A 232 -32.62 21.13 84.48
CA GLN A 232 -32.12 21.94 85.60
C GLN A 232 -32.80 23.31 85.64
N SER A 233 -32.94 23.97 84.49
CA SER A 233 -33.65 25.26 84.40
C SER A 233 -35.12 25.13 84.77
N GLU A 234 -35.78 24.03 84.40
CA GLU A 234 -37.16 23.75 84.80
C GLU A 234 -37.25 23.49 86.30
N GLU A 235 -36.32 22.72 86.88
CA GLU A 235 -36.24 22.47 88.32
C GLU A 235 -35.99 23.77 89.10
N GLU A 236 -35.03 24.61 88.67
CA GLU A 236 -34.80 25.94 89.24
C GLU A 236 -36.04 26.83 89.11
N ARG A 237 -36.73 26.80 87.96
CA ARG A 237 -37.96 27.58 87.76
C ARG A 237 -39.05 27.12 88.72
N MET A 238 -39.23 25.82 88.89
CA MET A 238 -40.18 25.25 89.84
C MET A 238 -39.80 25.58 91.29
N GLY A 239 -38.50 25.52 91.62
CA GLY A 239 -37.97 25.94 92.94
C GLY A 239 -38.25 27.42 93.23
N ARG A 240 -37.89 28.32 92.31
CA ARG A 240 -38.21 29.75 92.41
C ARG A 240 -39.71 30.01 92.50
N GLN A 241 -40.53 29.26 91.78
CA GLN A 241 -41.98 29.37 91.85
C GLN A 241 -42.49 28.96 93.24
N ALA A 242 -41.99 27.86 93.82
CA ALA A 242 -42.33 27.44 95.18
C ALA A 242 -41.85 28.46 96.23
N GLU A 243 -40.67 29.06 96.05
CA GLU A 243 -40.17 30.16 96.90
C GLU A 243 -41.09 31.39 96.84
N LEU A 244 -41.54 31.77 95.63
CA LEU A 244 -42.50 32.87 95.45
C LEU A 244 -43.85 32.56 96.10
N GLU A 245 -44.36 31.33 95.99
CA GLU A 245 -45.59 30.89 96.65
C GLU A 245 -45.47 30.92 98.17
N LEU A 246 -44.30 30.54 98.72
CA LEU A 246 -44.03 30.61 100.14
C LEU A 246 -43.91 32.07 100.62
N ALA A 247 -43.20 32.90 99.86
CA ALA A 247 -43.08 34.33 100.14
C ALA A 247 -44.43 35.04 100.04
N SER A 248 -45.29 34.68 99.08
CA SER A 248 -46.66 35.20 99.00
C SER A 248 -47.50 34.75 100.17
N ALA A 249 -47.39 33.50 100.61
CA ALA A 249 -48.09 33.01 101.80
C ALA A 249 -47.58 33.68 103.10
N GLU A 250 -46.28 33.99 103.19
CA GLU A 250 -45.72 34.79 104.28
C GLU A 250 -46.19 36.24 104.23
N LEU A 251 -46.26 36.83 103.04
CA LEU A 251 -46.80 38.16 102.81
C LEU A 251 -48.28 38.22 103.21
N GLU A 252 -49.10 37.25 102.81
CA GLU A 252 -50.50 37.14 103.20
C GLU A 252 -50.63 37.02 104.72
N ARG A 253 -49.83 36.16 105.39
CA ARG A 253 -49.83 36.09 106.87
C ARG A 253 -49.39 37.41 107.52
N ALA A 254 -48.41 38.11 106.94
CA ALA A 254 -47.97 39.41 107.44
C ALA A 254 -49.05 40.48 107.22
N GLN A 255 -49.76 40.44 106.10
CA GLN A 255 -50.92 41.29 105.82
C GLN A 255 -52.08 40.98 106.75
N GLU A 256 -52.38 39.72 107.04
CA GLU A 256 -53.38 39.32 108.04
C GLU A 256 -53.00 39.83 109.44
N ARG A 257 -51.72 39.70 109.83
CA ARG A 257 -51.20 40.26 111.08
C ARG A 257 -51.30 41.79 111.11
N LEU A 258 -50.92 42.46 110.03
CA LEU A 258 -51.06 43.91 109.90
C LEU A 258 -52.53 44.32 109.99
N ALA A 259 -53.44 43.65 109.30
CA ALA A 259 -54.87 43.91 109.37
C ALA A 259 -55.44 43.62 110.77
N ALA A 260 -54.91 42.64 111.51
CA ALA A 260 -55.26 42.42 112.91
C ALA A 260 -54.76 43.56 113.81
N LEU A 261 -53.50 43.96 113.66
CA LEU A 261 -52.91 45.10 114.36
C LEU A 261 -53.58 46.43 113.99
N GLU A 262 -54.04 46.60 112.75
CA GLU A 262 -54.80 47.76 112.30
C GLU A 262 -56.18 47.77 112.94
N ARG A 263 -56.89 46.64 113.04
CA ARG A 263 -58.13 46.55 113.81
C ARG A 263 -57.91 46.82 115.30
N GLU A 264 -56.82 46.32 115.89
CA GLU A 264 -56.43 46.64 117.27
C GLU A 264 -56.09 48.11 117.43
N LYS A 265 -55.36 48.70 116.47
CA LYS A 265 -55.07 50.13 116.42
C LYS A 265 -56.35 50.93 116.25
N GLU A 266 -57.29 50.54 115.40
CA GLU A 266 -58.60 51.17 115.26
C GLU A 266 -59.42 51.05 116.55
N ALA A 267 -59.35 49.92 117.26
CA ALA A 267 -59.96 49.76 118.57
C ALA A 267 -59.28 50.63 119.63
N LEU A 268 -57.95 50.75 119.60
CA LEU A 268 -57.17 51.65 120.45
C LEU A 268 -57.38 53.12 120.06
N VAL A 269 -57.61 53.44 118.79
CA VAL A 269 -57.94 54.76 118.27
C VAL A 269 -59.39 55.09 118.59
N ALA A 270 -60.31 54.13 118.62
CA ALA A 270 -61.67 54.32 119.13
C ALA A 270 -61.64 54.55 120.65
N LYS A 271 -60.80 53.81 121.40
CA LYS A 271 -60.49 54.11 122.82
C LYS A 271 -59.81 55.47 122.97
N LEU A 272 -58.88 55.84 122.10
CA LEU A 272 -58.23 57.15 122.10
C LEU A 272 -59.13 58.24 121.56
N GLN A 273 -60.16 57.99 120.76
CA GLN A 273 -61.17 58.98 120.34
C GLN A 273 -62.18 59.18 121.46
N HIS A 274 -62.49 58.12 122.22
CA HIS A 274 -63.13 58.21 123.52
C HIS A 274 -62.27 59.01 124.52
N ASP A 275 -60.95 58.81 124.53
CA ASP A 275 -60.01 59.52 125.42
C ASP A 275 -59.48 60.86 124.84
N ALA A 276 -59.72 61.18 123.56
CA ALA A 276 -59.33 62.42 122.86
C ALA A 276 -60.52 63.36 122.64
N ALA A 277 -61.76 62.93 122.91
CA ALA A 277 -62.79 63.85 123.38
C ALA A 277 -62.36 64.55 124.70
N PHE A 278 -61.31 64.02 125.38
CA PHE A 278 -60.75 64.55 126.62
C PHE A 278 -59.41 65.32 126.45
N ALA A 279 -58.79 65.41 125.27
CA ALA A 279 -57.49 66.06 125.14
C ALA A 279 -57.21 66.72 123.78
N LEU A 280 -57.28 68.06 123.83
CA LEU A 280 -56.78 69.05 122.89
C LEU A 280 -55.40 68.78 122.25
N GLY A 281 -55.27 69.12 120.97
CA GLY A 281 -54.38 70.22 120.57
C GLY A 281 -53.04 69.90 119.87
N GLY A 282 -52.93 70.37 118.61
CA GLY A 282 -51.68 70.79 117.94
C GLY A 282 -50.89 69.71 117.18
N SER A 283 -50.13 69.96 116.11
CA SER A 283 -49.99 71.02 115.09
C SER A 283 -48.90 70.55 114.11
N SER A 284 -49.16 70.65 112.80
CA SER A 284 -48.27 70.98 111.65
C SER A 284 -46.79 70.51 111.51
N GLY A 285 -46.43 70.14 110.27
CA GLY A 285 -45.13 70.45 109.63
C GLY A 285 -44.49 69.31 108.82
N THR A 286 -44.68 69.20 107.49
CA THR A 286 -43.90 69.77 106.35
C THR A 286 -42.48 69.23 106.09
N GLY A 287 -42.30 68.67 104.88
CA GLY A 287 -41.20 69.01 103.95
C GLY A 287 -39.88 68.25 104.05
N GLY A 288 -39.69 67.18 103.26
CA GLY A 288 -38.39 66.47 103.17
C GLY A 288 -38.12 65.62 101.92
N THR A 289 -39.03 65.52 100.94
CA THR A 289 -39.00 64.45 99.92
C THR A 289 -38.35 64.80 98.57
N ALA A 290 -37.88 66.05 98.35
CA ALA A 290 -37.34 66.47 97.06
C ALA A 290 -35.83 66.20 96.87
N ALA A 291 -35.04 66.11 97.94
CA ALA A 291 -33.58 65.93 97.86
C ALA A 291 -33.15 64.47 97.62
N ALA A 292 -33.94 63.49 98.08
CA ALA A 292 -33.62 62.07 97.94
C ALA A 292 -33.87 61.53 96.51
N ALA A 293 -34.85 62.07 95.80
CA ALA A 293 -35.15 61.69 94.41
C ALA A 293 -34.07 62.16 93.44
N ALA A 294 -33.48 63.35 93.66
CA ALA A 294 -32.39 63.87 92.84
C ALA A 294 -31.11 63.02 92.98
N ALA A 295 -30.78 62.58 94.20
CA ALA A 295 -29.61 61.72 94.45
C ALA A 295 -29.74 60.33 93.79
N SER A 296 -30.96 59.74 93.80
CA SER A 296 -31.22 58.44 93.16
C SER A 296 -31.07 58.50 91.63
N ILE A 297 -31.47 59.59 90.99
CA ILE A 297 -31.33 59.79 89.53
C ILE A 297 -29.85 60.02 89.16
N GLU A 298 -29.10 60.72 90.01
CA GLU A 298 -27.68 60.94 89.79
C GLU A 298 -26.86 59.65 89.93
N GLU A 299 -27.31 58.70 90.74
CA GLU A 299 -26.68 57.39 90.90
C GLU A 299 -27.00 56.43 89.75
N THR A 300 -28.25 56.41 89.24
CA THR A 300 -28.60 55.61 88.05
C THR A 300 -27.91 56.10 86.78
N LEU A 301 -27.75 57.41 86.60
CA LEU A 301 -26.99 57.96 85.48
C LEU A 301 -25.49 57.59 85.55
N ARG A 302 -24.92 57.47 86.75
CA ARG A 302 -23.53 57.03 86.94
C ARG A 302 -23.34 55.56 86.59
N THR A 303 -24.26 54.69 86.98
CA THR A 303 -24.18 53.26 86.66
C THR A 303 -24.39 53.02 85.17
N GLU A 304 -25.35 53.71 84.54
CA GLU A 304 -25.59 53.63 83.10
C GLU A 304 -24.38 54.14 82.29
N LEU A 305 -23.76 55.25 82.72
CA LEU A 305 -22.52 55.75 82.12
C LEU A 305 -21.35 54.75 82.29
N GLY A 306 -21.31 54.03 83.42
CA GLY A 306 -20.35 52.94 83.66
C GLY A 306 -20.52 51.78 82.69
N VAL A 307 -21.77 51.31 82.51
CA VAL A 307 -22.11 50.24 81.55
C VAL A 307 -21.82 50.66 80.12
N GLN A 308 -22.14 51.90 79.73
CA GLN A 308 -21.82 52.41 78.39
C GLN A 308 -20.31 52.51 78.14
N ARG A 309 -19.52 52.91 79.14
CA ARG A 309 -18.05 52.92 79.03
C ARG A 309 -17.48 51.52 78.86
N GLU A 310 -18.02 50.54 79.58
CA GLU A 310 -17.57 49.15 79.49
C GLU A 310 -17.98 48.49 78.17
N LEU A 311 -19.19 48.77 77.68
CA LEU A 311 -19.63 48.36 76.34
C LEU A 311 -18.76 49.01 75.25
N ALA A 312 -18.47 50.31 75.37
CA ALA A 312 -17.58 51.00 74.44
C ALA A 312 -16.15 50.45 74.49
N PHE A 313 -15.68 49.99 75.65
CA PHE A 313 -14.38 49.32 75.79
C PHE A 313 -14.38 47.95 75.11
N ARG A 314 -15.41 47.12 75.35
CA ARG A 314 -15.58 45.81 74.70
C ARG A 314 -15.65 45.92 73.18
N LEU A 315 -16.49 46.82 72.65
CA LEU A 315 -16.60 47.05 71.21
C LEU A 315 -15.29 47.56 70.59
N ARG A 316 -14.53 48.41 71.30
CA ARG A 316 -13.19 48.84 70.84
C ARG A 316 -12.19 47.68 70.83
N HIS A 317 -12.25 46.80 71.82
CA HIS A 317 -11.39 45.62 71.89
C HIS A 317 -11.74 44.61 70.79
N GLU A 318 -13.02 44.32 70.56
CA GLU A 318 -13.49 43.46 69.47
C GLU A 318 -13.13 44.05 68.09
N LEU A 319 -13.32 45.36 67.89
CA LEU A 319 -12.89 46.04 66.66
C LEU A 319 -11.36 46.00 66.48
N ALA A 320 -10.59 46.07 67.56
CA ALA A 320 -9.13 45.93 67.49
C ALA A 320 -8.73 44.48 67.15
N ALA A 321 -9.40 43.49 67.72
CA ALA A 321 -9.15 42.08 67.45
C ALA A 321 -9.48 41.71 65.99
N VAL A 322 -10.64 42.12 65.48
CA VAL A 322 -11.04 41.88 64.08
C VAL A 322 -10.11 42.60 63.10
N ARG A 323 -9.64 43.81 63.45
CA ARG A 323 -8.64 44.52 62.63
C ARG A 323 -7.31 43.77 62.61
N ALA A 324 -6.84 43.28 63.76
CA ALA A 324 -5.60 42.51 63.83
C ALA A 324 -5.70 41.20 63.03
N GLU A 325 -6.82 40.47 63.14
CA GLU A 325 -7.06 39.26 62.35
C GLU A 325 -7.12 39.55 60.84
N SER A 326 -7.79 40.66 60.46
CA SER A 326 -7.82 41.10 59.06
C SER A 326 -6.44 41.52 58.54
N GLU A 327 -5.61 42.15 59.37
CA GLU A 327 -4.23 42.53 59.03
C GLU A 327 -3.35 41.27 58.89
N GLU A 328 -3.48 40.30 59.78
CA GLU A 328 -2.75 39.02 59.72
C GLU A 328 -3.09 38.23 58.44
N VAL A 329 -4.38 38.12 58.09
CA VAL A 329 -4.80 37.49 56.82
C VAL A 329 -4.28 38.26 55.62
N ARG A 330 -4.27 39.59 55.68
CA ARG A 330 -3.72 40.44 54.60
C ARG A 330 -2.22 40.21 54.41
N GLU A 331 -1.45 40.19 55.49
CA GLU A 331 -0.01 39.91 55.47
C GLU A 331 0.27 38.49 54.97
N MET A 332 -0.51 37.48 55.38
CA MET A 332 -0.39 36.11 54.89
C MET A 332 -0.64 36.03 53.37
N LEU A 333 -1.68 36.70 52.88
CA LEU A 333 -1.98 36.74 51.44
C LEU A 333 -0.92 37.51 50.65
N GLU A 334 -0.38 38.60 51.19
CA GLU A 334 0.74 39.35 50.60
C GLU A 334 2.00 38.49 50.54
N ALA A 335 2.34 37.76 51.61
CA ALA A 335 3.46 36.84 51.63
C ALA A 335 3.28 35.69 50.62
N ARG A 336 2.07 35.14 50.50
CA ARG A 336 1.76 34.09 49.51
C ARG A 336 1.84 34.62 48.07
N LEU A 337 1.34 35.83 47.82
CA LEU A 337 1.44 36.49 46.53
C LEU A 337 2.90 36.75 46.16
N GLU A 338 3.72 37.23 47.11
CA GLU A 338 5.14 37.47 46.87
C GLU A 338 5.90 36.16 46.63
N GLY A 339 5.57 35.09 47.36
CA GLY A 339 6.08 33.74 47.10
C GLY A 339 5.74 33.24 45.70
N LEU A 340 4.48 33.38 45.28
CA LEU A 340 4.05 32.99 43.92
C LEU A 340 4.73 33.83 42.85
N LYS A 341 4.84 35.15 43.03
CA LYS A 341 5.57 36.04 42.11
C LYS A 341 7.05 35.65 42.00
N SER A 342 7.70 35.33 43.11
CA SER A 342 9.09 34.88 43.11
C SER A 342 9.25 33.56 42.36
N THR A 343 8.35 32.58 42.57
CA THR A 343 8.39 31.33 41.80
C THR A 343 8.12 31.54 40.32
N LEU A 344 7.20 32.43 39.96
CA LEU A 344 6.90 32.77 38.57
C LEU A 344 8.14 33.41 37.91
N ALA A 345 8.75 34.40 38.57
CA ALA A 345 9.97 35.04 38.09
C ALA A 345 11.13 34.05 37.93
N ALA A 346 11.30 33.10 38.86
CA ALA A 346 12.30 32.05 38.75
C ALA A 346 12.03 31.11 37.56
N THR A 347 10.76 30.74 37.33
CA THR A 347 10.39 29.91 36.16
C THR A 347 10.56 30.65 34.84
N GLU A 348 10.23 31.95 34.79
CA GLU A 348 10.42 32.80 33.61
C GLU A 348 11.91 32.99 33.31
N GLN A 349 12.75 33.20 34.34
CA GLN A 349 14.20 33.25 34.18
C GLN A 349 14.78 31.91 33.69
N HIS A 350 14.27 30.78 34.20
CA HIS A 350 14.70 29.46 33.74
C HIS A 350 14.27 29.20 32.29
N ALA A 351 13.04 29.57 31.92
CA ALA A 351 12.55 29.48 30.54
C ALA A 351 13.39 30.37 29.60
N ALA A 352 13.65 31.63 29.97
CA ALA A 352 14.50 32.54 29.21
C ALA A 352 15.95 32.02 29.08
N ALA A 353 16.49 31.39 30.12
CA ALA A 353 17.81 30.77 30.06
C ALA A 353 17.84 29.56 29.11
N LEU A 354 16.80 28.72 29.11
CA LEU A 354 16.66 27.61 28.16
C LEU A 354 16.46 28.10 26.73
N GLU A 355 15.67 29.15 26.52
CA GLU A 355 15.50 29.79 25.21
C GLU A 355 16.82 30.39 24.70
N ALA A 356 17.59 31.05 25.57
CA ALA A 356 18.91 31.55 25.25
C ALA A 356 19.91 30.41 24.96
N GLU A 357 19.85 29.29 25.69
CA GLU A 357 20.66 28.10 25.40
C GLU A 357 20.28 27.47 24.07
N LEU A 358 18.98 27.38 23.76
CA LEU A 358 18.48 26.88 22.47
C LEU A 358 18.87 27.80 21.31
N ALA A 359 18.84 29.12 21.51
CA ALA A 359 19.26 30.11 20.52
C ALA A 359 20.79 30.17 20.34
N ALA A 360 21.56 29.89 21.41
CA ALA A 360 23.02 29.82 21.36
C ALA A 360 23.54 28.48 20.80
N ARG A 361 22.69 27.46 20.68
CA ARG A 361 23.08 26.21 20.00
C ARG A 361 23.35 26.49 18.54
N PRO A 362 24.51 26.05 18.01
CA PRO A 362 24.86 26.28 16.62
C PRO A 362 23.79 25.67 15.72
N THR A 363 23.34 26.46 14.75
CA THR A 363 22.34 26.02 13.78
C THR A 363 22.88 24.83 12.99
N PRO A 364 22.03 23.93 12.47
CA PRO A 364 22.48 22.75 11.71
C PRO A 364 23.44 23.12 10.56
N LEU A 365 23.20 24.27 9.93
CA LEU A 365 24.07 24.85 8.90
C LEU A 365 25.45 25.24 9.43
N GLN A 366 25.56 25.86 10.62
CA GLN A 366 26.85 26.18 11.24
C GLN A 366 27.61 24.92 11.69
N LEU A 367 26.90 23.86 12.12
CA LEU A 367 27.51 22.57 12.42
C LEU A 367 28.03 21.86 11.17
N GLU A 368 27.30 21.96 10.05
CA GLU A 368 27.74 21.46 8.75
C GLU A 368 28.92 22.25 8.23
N GLU A 369 28.91 23.58 8.36
CA GLU A 369 30.02 24.44 8.00
C GLU A 369 31.26 24.18 8.87
N LEU A 370 31.11 24.01 10.19
CA LEU A 370 32.23 23.61 11.05
C LEU A 370 32.74 22.21 10.70
N ARG A 371 31.88 21.27 10.30
CA ARG A 371 32.29 19.94 9.84
C ARG A 371 33.01 19.98 8.50
N THR A 372 32.56 20.81 7.56
CA THR A 372 33.26 21.00 6.29
C THR A 372 34.58 21.72 6.50
N GLN A 373 34.62 22.77 7.33
CA GLN A 373 35.87 23.43 7.75
C GLN A 373 36.81 22.48 8.49
N LEU A 374 36.31 21.57 9.32
CA LEU A 374 37.12 20.56 10.03
C LEU A 374 37.62 19.47 9.07
N ARG A 375 36.81 19.06 8.08
CA ARG A 375 37.23 18.15 7.00
C ARG A 375 38.27 18.81 6.08
N VAL A 376 38.11 20.10 5.80
CA VAL A 376 39.06 20.92 5.03
C VAL A 376 40.35 21.14 5.85
N LEU A 377 40.27 21.42 7.15
CA LEU A 377 41.42 21.50 8.04
C LEU A 377 42.10 20.14 8.23
N GLN A 378 41.35 19.04 8.20
CA GLN A 378 41.91 17.69 8.21
C GLN A 378 42.58 17.39 6.88
N ALA A 379 42.02 17.82 5.75
CA ALA A 379 42.64 17.67 4.43
C ALA A 379 43.85 18.60 4.22
N ILE A 380 43.87 19.78 4.84
CA ILE A 380 44.96 20.76 4.74
C ILE A 380 46.06 20.49 5.77
N GLY A 381 45.69 20.05 6.98
CA GLY A 381 46.60 19.66 8.05
C GLY A 381 47.21 18.26 7.87
N TYR A 382 46.51 17.38 7.14
CA TYR A 382 46.98 16.04 6.75
C TYR A 382 47.01 15.88 5.23
N ASN A 383 47.68 16.82 4.54
CA ASN A 383 48.01 16.62 3.14
C ASN A 383 49.34 15.84 3.00
N THR A 384 49.28 14.53 3.25
CA THR A 384 50.29 13.52 2.87
C THR A 384 49.50 12.29 2.42
N LEU A 385 49.26 12.06 1.12
CA LEU A 385 50.19 11.35 0.22
C LEU A 385 51.07 10.32 0.93
N ASP A 386 50.83 9.06 0.56
CA ASP A 386 51.63 7.85 0.75
C ASP A 386 51.89 7.40 2.20
N VAL A 387 51.35 6.22 2.56
CA VAL A 387 52.12 4.97 2.72
C VAL A 387 51.10 3.87 3.06
N ASP A 388 50.84 3.00 2.09
CA ASP A 388 50.45 1.63 2.36
C ASP A 388 51.68 0.85 2.88
N ASP A 389 51.41 -0.12 3.77
CA ASP A 389 52.24 -1.25 4.23
C ASP A 389 53.17 -1.12 5.48
N ASP A 390 52.80 -1.96 6.47
CA ASP A 390 53.60 -2.76 7.40
C ASP A 390 54.52 -2.11 8.46
N ALA A 391 54.08 -2.21 9.74
CA ALA A 391 54.96 -2.48 10.88
C ALA A 391 54.23 -3.24 11.99
N THR A 392 54.58 -4.52 12.13
CA THR A 392 54.22 -5.41 13.25
C THR A 392 55.32 -5.39 14.33
N THR A 393 54.92 -5.77 15.56
CA THR A 393 55.68 -6.40 16.67
C THR A 393 56.61 -5.60 17.61
N ALA A 394 56.23 -5.58 18.90
CA ALA A 394 56.97 -6.05 20.10
C ALA A 394 56.50 -5.22 21.32
N ALA A 395 56.02 -5.75 22.45
CA ALA A 395 56.59 -6.78 23.32
C ALA A 395 55.53 -7.11 24.43
N VAL A 396 55.39 -8.24 25.12
CA VAL A 396 56.16 -9.47 25.42
C VAL A 396 55.12 -10.53 25.88
N THR A 397 54.92 -11.66 25.22
CA THR A 397 55.50 -13.00 25.52
C THR A 397 55.47 -13.45 26.99
N ALA A 398 54.56 -14.38 27.35
CA ALA A 398 54.95 -15.59 28.09
C ALA A 398 53.83 -16.64 28.10
N VAL A 399 54.06 -17.75 27.37
CA VAL A 399 53.88 -19.15 27.83
C VAL A 399 52.42 -19.59 28.09
N SER A 400 51.83 -20.64 27.50
CA SER A 400 52.23 -21.60 26.47
C SER A 400 51.04 -22.55 26.24
N THR A 401 50.81 -22.91 24.98
CA THR A 401 50.35 -24.23 24.47
C THR A 401 48.99 -24.79 24.93
N ALA A 402 48.07 -24.89 23.97
CA ALA A 402 46.99 -25.86 23.98
C ALA A 402 47.22 -26.95 22.90
N ALA A 403 46.86 -28.18 23.30
CA ALA A 403 46.49 -29.35 22.52
C ALA A 403 47.58 -30.33 22.01
N GLY A 404 47.76 -31.40 22.80
CA GLY A 404 48.21 -32.72 22.37
C GLY A 404 47.55 -33.82 23.20
N ALA A 405 46.59 -34.51 22.59
CA ALA A 405 46.14 -35.90 22.73
C ALA A 405 46.12 -36.68 24.09
N ASN A 406 45.08 -37.53 24.19
CA ASN A 406 44.91 -38.75 25.00
C ASN A 406 44.55 -38.61 26.49
N ALA A 407 43.36 -39.11 26.88
CA ALA A 407 43.20 -40.41 27.54
C ALA A 407 41.85 -40.52 28.28
N GLU A 408 41.24 -41.69 28.14
CA GLU A 408 40.09 -42.21 28.90
C GLU A 408 40.38 -42.31 30.42
N GLY A 409 39.29 -42.44 31.20
CA GLY A 409 39.30 -42.91 32.59
C GLY A 409 38.46 -42.01 33.51
N VAL A 410 37.14 -42.19 33.57
CA VAL A 410 36.44 -43.06 34.54
C VAL A 410 36.88 -42.82 36.00
N GLY A 411 35.93 -42.33 36.80
CA GLY A 411 35.84 -42.62 38.23
C GLY A 411 35.67 -41.39 39.13
N GLY A 412 34.59 -41.39 39.91
CA GLY A 412 34.61 -40.71 41.22
C GLY A 412 33.43 -39.79 41.52
N VAL A 413 32.26 -40.39 41.77
CA VAL A 413 31.24 -39.86 42.68
C VAL A 413 31.90 -39.56 44.05
N VAL A 414 31.55 -38.45 44.71
CA VAL A 414 31.04 -38.37 46.11
C VAL A 414 30.87 -36.90 46.55
N ALA A 415 29.60 -36.54 46.74
CA ALA A 415 28.96 -35.80 47.84
C ALA A 415 29.68 -34.69 48.66
N SER A 416 28.91 -33.60 48.80
CA SER A 416 28.56 -32.87 50.04
C SER A 416 29.61 -32.01 50.74
N GLY A 417 29.28 -30.72 50.95
CA GLY A 417 30.00 -29.91 51.94
C GLY A 417 29.93 -28.38 51.79
N ARG A 418 28.72 -27.83 51.94
CA ARG A 418 28.39 -26.55 52.60
C ARG A 418 29.60 -25.72 53.14
N GLY A 419 29.78 -24.49 52.63
CA GLY A 419 30.75 -23.53 53.18
C GLY A 419 30.48 -22.10 52.70
N SER A 420 29.95 -21.29 53.60
CA SER A 420 29.59 -19.88 53.43
C SER A 420 30.82 -18.98 53.27
N GLY A 421 30.75 -18.02 52.33
CA GLY A 421 31.35 -16.68 52.44
C GLY A 421 32.84 -16.53 52.12
N LEU A 422 33.15 -16.10 50.89
CA LEU A 422 33.88 -14.86 50.55
C LEU A 422 34.11 -14.81 49.01
N GLY A 423 33.76 -13.69 48.35
CA GLY A 423 34.27 -13.40 46.99
C GLY A 423 33.23 -13.08 45.91
N THR A 424 32.30 -12.16 46.16
CA THR A 424 31.32 -11.64 45.18
C THR A 424 31.91 -10.71 44.10
N VAL A 425 33.23 -10.71 43.89
CA VAL A 425 33.88 -9.88 42.86
C VAL A 425 33.67 -10.50 41.48
N GLY A 426 33.80 -11.82 41.32
CA GLY A 426 33.63 -12.48 40.01
C GLY A 426 32.18 -12.50 39.49
N SER A 427 31.18 -12.55 40.38
CA SER A 427 29.77 -12.51 39.96
C SER A 427 29.32 -11.10 39.59
N LEU A 428 29.83 -10.07 40.29
CA LEU A 428 29.58 -8.68 39.97
C LEU A 428 30.35 -8.25 38.72
N GLU A 429 31.62 -8.65 38.58
CA GLU A 429 32.41 -8.42 37.37
C GLU A 429 31.80 -9.10 36.14
N ALA A 430 31.31 -10.34 36.26
CA ALA A 430 30.61 -11.01 35.17
C ALA A 430 29.32 -10.27 34.75
N MET A 431 28.55 -9.77 35.72
CA MET A 431 27.34 -8.99 35.46
C MET A 431 27.65 -7.61 34.87
N LEU A 432 28.72 -6.95 35.33
CA LEU A 432 29.18 -5.66 34.81
C LEU A 432 29.75 -5.80 33.40
N LEU A 433 30.48 -6.87 33.09
CA LEU A 433 30.95 -7.17 31.73
C LEU A 433 29.79 -7.49 30.79
N ALA A 434 28.79 -8.24 31.25
CA ALA A 434 27.58 -8.50 30.46
C ALA A 434 26.81 -7.19 30.19
N LYS A 435 26.67 -6.32 31.19
CA LYS A 435 26.02 -5.01 31.05
C LYS A 435 26.84 -4.07 30.17
N ASN A 436 28.16 -4.09 30.26
CA ASN A 436 29.05 -3.28 29.43
C ASN A 436 28.94 -3.70 27.95
N ARG A 437 29.01 -5.01 27.66
CA ARG A 437 28.76 -5.53 26.29
C ARG A 437 27.37 -5.22 25.77
N HIS A 438 26.36 -5.26 26.64
CA HIS A 438 25.00 -4.89 26.26
C HIS A 438 24.89 -3.39 25.95
N LEU A 439 25.47 -2.52 26.77
CA LEU A 439 25.52 -1.08 26.53
C LEU A 439 26.35 -0.75 25.28
N GLU A 440 27.42 -1.48 24.98
CA GLU A 440 28.17 -1.37 23.73
C GLU A 440 27.33 -1.78 22.51
N HIS A 441 26.53 -2.84 22.65
CA HIS A 441 25.58 -3.25 21.62
C HIS A 441 24.46 -2.21 21.42
N GLU A 442 23.89 -1.67 22.51
CA GLU A 442 22.89 -0.59 22.42
C GLU A 442 23.49 0.69 21.82
N LEU A 443 24.73 1.03 22.17
CA LEU A 443 25.44 2.17 21.61
C LEU A 443 25.71 1.98 20.11
N THR A 444 26.08 0.78 19.66
CA THR A 444 26.28 0.50 18.24
C THR A 444 24.98 0.50 17.46
N MET A 445 23.90 -0.07 18.01
CA MET A 445 22.56 -0.01 17.41
C MET A 445 22.03 1.43 17.34
N ALA A 446 22.23 2.24 18.39
CA ALA A 446 21.86 3.65 18.38
C ALA A 446 22.66 4.44 17.33
N LYS A 447 23.95 4.15 17.16
CA LYS A 447 24.78 4.76 16.10
C LYS A 447 24.29 4.39 14.69
N LEU A 448 23.92 3.13 14.47
CA LEU A 448 23.34 2.69 13.19
C LEU A 448 22.03 3.41 12.90
N ARG A 449 21.11 3.48 13.87
CA ARG A 449 19.85 4.22 13.72
C ARG A 449 20.08 5.70 13.40
N VAL A 450 21.11 6.33 13.97
CA VAL A 450 21.47 7.72 13.64
C VAL A 450 21.98 7.85 12.21
N VAL A 451 22.69 6.85 11.68
CA VAL A 451 23.12 6.83 10.27
C VAL A 451 21.92 6.64 9.35
N ASP A 452 21.03 5.70 9.66
CA ASP A 452 19.84 5.43 8.85
C ASP A 452 18.93 6.67 8.78
N VAL A 453 18.63 7.29 9.93
CA VAL A 453 17.82 8.53 9.99
C VAL A 453 18.50 9.68 9.27
N ARG A 454 19.84 9.75 9.26
CA ARG A 454 20.57 10.76 8.46
C ARG A 454 20.45 10.50 6.97
N GLN A 455 20.56 9.25 6.53
CA GLN A 455 20.37 8.89 5.12
C GLN A 455 18.94 9.21 4.66
N GLU A 456 17.94 8.94 5.50
CA GLU A 456 16.55 9.32 5.25
C GLU A 456 16.36 10.84 5.19
N ALA A 457 16.99 11.60 6.10
CA ALA A 457 16.96 13.05 6.09
C ALA A 457 17.64 13.65 4.85
N ASP A 458 18.81 13.12 4.46
CA ASP A 458 19.52 13.54 3.26
C ASP A 458 18.69 13.25 1.99
N ALA A 459 18.06 12.07 1.91
CA ALA A 459 17.16 11.74 0.81
C ALA A 459 15.93 12.65 0.75
N ALA A 460 15.34 12.98 1.92
CA ALA A 460 14.21 13.91 2.00
C ALA A 460 14.60 15.34 1.61
N LEU A 461 15.82 15.80 1.96
CA LEU A 461 16.34 17.11 1.55
C LEU A 461 16.57 17.19 0.04
N VAL A 462 17.12 16.13 -0.57
CA VAL A 462 17.29 16.06 -2.03
C VAL A 462 15.92 16.11 -2.72
N HIS A 463 14.94 15.36 -2.23
CA HIS A 463 13.58 15.37 -2.76
C HIS A 463 12.89 16.73 -2.59
N ALA A 464 13.09 17.41 -1.46
CA ALA A 464 12.57 18.75 -1.24
C ALA A 464 13.18 19.77 -2.22
N ALA A 465 14.50 19.72 -2.44
CA ALA A 465 15.18 20.58 -3.41
C ALA A 465 14.69 20.33 -4.85
N GLU A 466 14.42 19.07 -5.21
CA GLU A 466 13.85 18.72 -6.51
C GLU A 466 12.43 19.28 -6.68
N LEU A 467 11.58 19.17 -5.65
CA LEU A 467 10.24 19.76 -5.67
C LEU A 467 10.27 21.30 -5.72
N GLU A 468 11.21 21.95 -5.03
CA GLU A 468 11.40 23.40 -5.11
C GLU A 468 11.85 23.84 -6.51
N ALA A 469 12.74 23.07 -7.16
CA ALA A 469 13.15 23.32 -8.53
C ALA A 469 11.97 23.16 -9.52
N GLN A 470 11.16 22.11 -9.37
CA GLN A 470 9.96 21.89 -10.16
C GLN A 470 8.92 23.02 -9.95
N LEU A 471 8.75 23.48 -8.71
CA LEU A 471 7.86 24.60 -8.40
C LEU A 471 8.36 25.90 -9.04
N ALA A 472 9.67 26.18 -8.98
CA ALA A 472 10.26 27.35 -9.63
C ALA A 472 10.08 27.32 -11.15
N GLU A 473 10.25 26.14 -11.77
CA GLU A 473 9.99 25.95 -13.20
C GLU A 473 8.51 26.19 -13.56
N GLN A 474 7.59 25.63 -12.77
CA GLN A 474 6.16 25.85 -12.96
C GLN A 474 5.76 27.32 -12.80
N VAL A 475 6.29 28.02 -11.79
CA VAL A 475 6.04 29.45 -11.60
C VAL A 475 6.60 30.27 -12.76
N ALA A 476 7.79 29.95 -13.26
CA ALA A 476 8.36 30.60 -14.42
C ALA A 476 7.51 30.37 -15.68
N LEU A 477 7.02 29.15 -15.88
CA LEU A 477 6.12 28.81 -16.97
C LEU A 477 4.79 29.56 -16.87
N VAL A 478 4.18 29.61 -15.69
CA VAL A 478 2.94 30.37 -15.46
C VAL A 478 3.15 31.84 -15.76
N ARG A 479 4.25 32.43 -15.29
CA ARG A 479 4.59 33.83 -15.58
C ARG A 479 4.73 34.09 -17.08
N GLN A 480 5.38 33.18 -17.82
CA GLN A 480 5.47 33.26 -19.27
C GLN A 480 4.11 33.14 -19.95
N LEU A 481 3.26 32.22 -19.49
CA LEU A 481 1.89 32.06 -20.03
C LEU A 481 1.02 33.29 -19.73
N GLU A 482 1.18 33.93 -18.58
CA GLU A 482 0.50 35.18 -18.24
C GLU A 482 0.98 36.34 -19.12
N GLU A 483 2.29 36.47 -19.34
CA GLU A 483 2.86 37.45 -20.27
C GLU A 483 2.36 37.21 -21.71
N ASP A 484 2.31 35.96 -22.17
CA ASP A 484 1.81 35.56 -23.48
C ASP A 484 0.29 35.83 -23.63
N LEU A 485 -0.51 35.58 -22.59
CA LEU A 485 -1.94 35.89 -22.58
C LEU A 485 -2.20 37.40 -22.58
N LEU A 486 -1.40 38.18 -21.86
CA LEU A 486 -1.47 39.64 -21.89
C LEU A 486 -1.08 40.18 -23.27
N ALA A 487 -0.05 39.62 -23.91
CA ALA A 487 0.36 39.96 -25.26
C ALA A 487 -0.73 39.60 -26.30
N SER A 488 -1.34 38.42 -26.17
CA SER A 488 -2.46 37.97 -27.01
C SER A 488 -3.68 38.89 -26.86
N ARG A 489 -4.05 39.25 -25.62
CA ARG A 489 -5.17 40.16 -25.35
C ARG A 489 -4.91 41.58 -25.85
N ALA A 490 -3.66 42.05 -25.77
CA ALA A 490 -3.26 43.34 -26.35
C ALA A 490 -3.30 43.32 -27.88
N ALA A 491 -2.96 42.20 -28.52
CA ALA A 491 -3.10 42.00 -29.95
C ALA A 491 -4.58 41.93 -30.39
N GLU A 492 -5.42 41.21 -29.65
CA GLU A 492 -6.88 41.18 -29.85
C GLU A 492 -7.51 42.57 -29.70
N ALA A 493 -7.09 43.36 -28.71
CA ALA A 493 -7.57 44.73 -28.53
C ALA A 493 -7.18 45.66 -29.70
N ARG A 494 -5.99 45.46 -30.29
CA ARG A 494 -5.54 46.19 -31.50
C ARG A 494 -6.32 45.76 -32.75
N LEU A 495 -6.63 44.47 -32.88
CA LEU A 495 -7.45 43.93 -33.97
C LEU A 495 -8.92 44.39 -33.85
N ALA A 496 -9.47 44.43 -32.63
CA ALA A 496 -10.82 44.93 -32.36
C ALA A 496 -10.96 46.44 -32.63
N ALA A 497 -9.93 47.23 -32.35
CA ALA A 497 -9.90 48.65 -32.69
C ALA A 497 -9.81 48.92 -34.22
N GLY A 498 -9.36 47.93 -35.00
CA GLY A 498 -9.31 48.00 -36.48
C GLY A 498 -10.59 47.53 -37.19
N ALA A 499 -11.52 46.86 -36.50
CA ALA A 499 -12.70 46.21 -37.08
C ALA A 499 -13.95 47.11 -37.18
N GLY A 500 -13.75 48.38 -37.55
CA GLY A 500 -14.82 49.34 -37.82
C GLY A 500 -15.20 49.46 -39.30
N ALA A 501 -15.53 48.37 -39.99
CA ALA A 501 -16.20 48.42 -41.31
C ALA A 501 -16.86 47.07 -41.66
N PRO A 502 -18.15 47.02 -42.08
CA PRO A 502 -18.83 45.77 -42.36
C PRO A 502 -18.82 45.41 -43.85
N GLY A 503 -18.56 44.14 -44.17
CA GLY A 503 -18.98 43.56 -45.45
C GLY A 503 -18.16 42.35 -45.91
N GLY A 504 -18.86 41.26 -46.22
CA GLY A 504 -18.42 40.31 -47.26
C GLY A 504 -18.04 38.90 -46.79
N SER A 505 -18.87 37.94 -47.18
CA SER A 505 -18.76 36.50 -46.94
C SER A 505 -17.78 35.79 -47.89
N THR A 506 -17.23 34.65 -47.43
CA THR A 506 -16.97 33.37 -48.13
C THR A 506 -15.53 32.81 -48.11
N SER A 507 -15.46 31.51 -47.77
CA SER A 507 -14.43 30.49 -48.06
C SER A 507 -13.09 30.50 -47.30
N SER A 508 -12.75 29.32 -46.76
CA SER A 508 -11.47 28.98 -46.11
C SER A 508 -10.24 29.40 -46.92
N PRO A 509 -9.19 29.95 -46.29
CA PRO A 509 -7.90 30.10 -46.96
C PRO A 509 -6.95 28.94 -46.60
N ASN A 510 -6.42 28.34 -47.66
CA ASN A 510 -5.20 27.56 -47.66
C ASN A 510 -4.01 28.48 -47.32
N VAL A 511 -3.14 28.05 -46.40
CA VAL A 511 -2.01 28.81 -45.81
C VAL A 511 -0.85 29.08 -46.78
N ALA A 512 -0.97 28.74 -48.07
CA ALA A 512 0.15 28.79 -49.02
C ALA A 512 0.30 30.12 -49.78
N GLY A 513 -0.61 31.09 -49.62
CA GLY A 513 -0.65 32.32 -50.45
C GLY A 513 -0.07 33.60 -49.85
N LEU A 514 0.31 33.63 -48.57
CA LEU A 514 0.64 34.89 -47.87
C LEU A 514 2.14 35.28 -47.92
N VAL A 515 3.00 34.45 -48.52
CA VAL A 515 4.46 34.69 -48.52
C VAL A 515 4.97 35.41 -49.78
N ALA A 516 4.08 35.78 -50.73
CA ALA A 516 4.49 36.34 -52.02
C ALA A 516 4.27 37.85 -52.20
N SER A 517 3.73 38.56 -51.19
CA SER A 517 3.58 40.03 -51.24
C SER A 517 4.06 40.68 -49.95
N ALA A 518 5.38 40.66 -49.73
CA ALA A 518 6.04 41.54 -48.76
C ALA A 518 7.40 41.98 -49.34
N SER A 519 7.35 42.69 -50.47
CA SER A 519 8.43 43.60 -50.88
C SER A 519 8.05 44.99 -50.37
N GLY A 520 8.36 45.26 -49.09
CA GLY A 520 7.96 46.51 -48.44
C GLY A 520 8.20 46.50 -46.94
N ASP A 521 9.47 46.60 -46.55
CA ASP A 521 9.99 47.35 -45.40
C ASP A 521 9.08 47.53 -44.15
N THR A 522 8.72 46.43 -43.47
CA THR A 522 8.36 46.38 -42.04
C THR A 522 8.51 44.93 -41.51
N ASP A 523 9.74 44.46 -41.26
CA ASP A 523 10.03 43.03 -41.03
C ASP A 523 10.56 42.70 -39.62
N ASP A 524 9.74 42.86 -38.56
CA ASP A 524 10.11 42.34 -37.22
C ASP A 524 8.92 41.72 -36.46
N GLY A 525 7.70 42.27 -36.65
CA GLY A 525 6.48 41.74 -36.02
C GLY A 525 5.95 40.44 -36.63
N ASP A 526 5.90 40.34 -37.96
CA ASP A 526 5.32 39.18 -38.65
C ASP A 526 6.28 37.97 -38.66
N ALA A 527 7.59 38.20 -38.73
CA ALA A 527 8.61 37.17 -38.55
C ALA A 527 8.65 36.62 -37.12
N SER A 528 8.26 37.42 -36.12
CA SER A 528 8.10 36.97 -34.72
C SER A 528 6.85 36.10 -34.57
N MET A 529 5.71 36.52 -35.15
CA MET A 529 4.46 35.75 -35.10
C MET A 529 4.59 34.38 -35.77
N VAL A 530 5.23 34.31 -36.95
CA VAL A 530 5.46 33.03 -37.63
C VAL A 530 6.42 32.13 -36.84
N ARG A 531 7.45 32.69 -36.20
CA ARG A 531 8.36 31.93 -35.31
C ARG A 531 7.62 31.38 -34.08
N VAL A 532 6.73 32.15 -33.48
CA VAL A 532 5.89 31.71 -32.34
C VAL A 532 4.92 30.61 -32.78
N LEU A 533 4.26 30.75 -33.94
CA LEU A 533 3.36 29.72 -34.46
C LEU A 533 4.10 28.43 -34.85
N CYS A 534 5.30 28.53 -35.43
CA CYS A 534 6.15 27.37 -35.67
C CYS A 534 6.57 26.69 -34.36
N ALA A 535 7.01 27.45 -33.36
CA ALA A 535 7.39 26.93 -32.05
C ALA A 535 6.20 26.27 -31.31
N GLN A 536 5.01 26.86 -31.39
CA GLN A 536 3.78 26.28 -30.83
C GLN A 536 3.42 24.98 -31.55
N ARG A 537 3.42 24.96 -32.89
CA ARG A 537 3.20 23.75 -33.69
C ARG A 537 4.20 22.65 -33.33
N ASP A 538 5.47 23.00 -33.17
CA ASP A 538 6.53 22.03 -32.89
C ASP A 538 6.42 21.50 -31.44
N ARG A 539 5.97 22.33 -30.48
CA ARG A 539 5.61 21.88 -29.11
C ARG A 539 4.36 21.01 -29.08
N PHE A 540 3.37 21.26 -29.94
CA PHE A 540 2.20 20.38 -30.06
C PHE A 540 2.57 19.05 -30.72
N ARG A 541 3.45 19.07 -31.74
CA ARG A 541 3.97 17.84 -32.33
C ARG A 541 4.80 17.03 -31.34
N ALA A 542 5.64 17.66 -30.54
CA ALA A 542 6.39 16.99 -29.47
C ALA A 542 5.44 16.35 -28.45
N ARG A 543 4.46 17.10 -27.92
CA ARG A 543 3.46 16.53 -26.99
C ARG A 543 2.62 15.42 -27.59
N VAL A 544 2.25 15.50 -28.87
CA VAL A 544 1.53 14.41 -29.56
C VAL A 544 2.42 13.17 -29.70
N HIS A 545 3.69 13.36 -30.03
CA HIS A 545 4.67 12.27 -30.10
C HIS A 545 4.87 11.60 -28.73
N ASP A 546 5.07 12.38 -27.67
CA ASP A 546 5.23 11.87 -26.30
C ASP A 546 3.98 11.11 -25.84
N LEU A 547 2.78 11.63 -26.13
CA LEU A 547 1.52 10.95 -25.83
C LEU A 547 1.32 9.68 -26.66
N GLU A 548 1.79 9.64 -27.91
CA GLU A 548 1.78 8.44 -28.74
C GLU A 548 2.75 7.38 -28.22
N GLU A 549 3.93 7.77 -27.73
CA GLU A 549 4.89 6.90 -27.04
C GLU A 549 4.32 6.36 -25.73
N GLU A 550 3.71 7.20 -24.90
CA GLU A 550 3.03 6.76 -23.68
C GLU A 550 1.87 5.80 -23.98
N LEU A 551 1.06 6.07 -25.02
CA LEU A 551 -0.02 5.18 -25.43
C LEU A 551 0.50 3.84 -25.95
N THR A 552 1.59 3.84 -26.72
CA THR A 552 2.19 2.59 -27.20
C THR A 552 2.80 1.81 -26.06
N ARG A 553 3.47 2.47 -25.11
CA ARG A 553 3.97 1.87 -23.86
C ARG A 553 2.85 1.26 -23.02
N LEU A 554 1.79 2.00 -22.72
CA LEU A 554 0.65 1.51 -21.94
C LEU A 554 -0.05 0.35 -22.66
N ARG A 555 -0.15 0.37 -23.99
CA ARG A 555 -0.68 -0.77 -24.76
C ARG A 555 0.23 -2.00 -24.66
N ALA A 556 1.55 -1.82 -24.67
CA ALA A 556 2.51 -2.91 -24.48
C ALA A 556 2.43 -3.50 -23.07
N GLU A 557 2.38 -2.67 -22.02
CA GLU A 557 2.18 -3.10 -20.64
C GLU A 557 0.84 -3.83 -20.44
N LEU A 558 -0.24 -3.33 -21.07
CA LEU A 558 -1.55 -3.97 -21.05
C LEU A 558 -1.54 -5.32 -21.80
N ALA A 559 -0.80 -5.44 -22.90
CA ALA A 559 -0.62 -6.70 -23.61
C ALA A 559 0.20 -7.71 -22.79
N ALA A 560 1.29 -7.26 -22.15
CA ALA A 560 2.13 -8.08 -21.29
C ALA A 560 1.37 -8.60 -20.05
N THR A 561 0.64 -7.72 -19.36
CA THR A 561 -0.19 -8.11 -18.20
C THR A 561 -1.32 -9.06 -18.61
N LYS A 562 -1.95 -8.86 -19.77
CA LYS A 562 -2.93 -9.81 -20.33
C LYS A 562 -2.31 -11.17 -20.64
N SER A 563 -1.11 -11.19 -21.24
CA SER A 563 -0.39 -12.44 -21.54
C SER A 563 0.00 -13.18 -20.26
N ALA A 564 0.55 -12.49 -19.26
CA ALA A 564 0.87 -13.05 -17.95
C ALA A 564 -0.38 -13.59 -17.23
N ALA A 565 -1.51 -12.87 -17.28
CA ALA A 565 -2.77 -13.34 -16.73
C ALA A 565 -3.32 -14.57 -17.48
N ALA A 566 -3.10 -14.68 -18.80
CA ALA A 566 -3.47 -15.84 -19.58
C ALA A 566 -2.59 -17.05 -19.26
N ALA A 567 -1.27 -16.85 -19.14
CA ALA A 567 -0.32 -17.88 -18.73
C ALA A 567 -0.65 -18.41 -17.32
N ALA A 568 -0.86 -17.52 -16.35
CA ALA A 568 -1.24 -17.91 -14.99
C ALA A 568 -2.59 -18.68 -14.97
N LYS A 569 -3.55 -18.31 -15.83
CA LYS A 569 -4.80 -19.08 -15.96
C LYS A 569 -4.56 -20.48 -16.53
N ALA A 570 -3.70 -20.61 -17.55
CA ALA A 570 -3.36 -21.89 -18.14
C ALA A 570 -2.62 -22.81 -17.15
N ASP A 571 -1.67 -22.25 -16.38
CA ASP A 571 -0.95 -22.97 -15.34
C ASP A 571 -1.89 -23.42 -14.21
N ASN A 572 -2.82 -22.57 -13.79
CA ASN A 572 -3.86 -22.92 -12.81
C ASN A 572 -4.78 -24.04 -13.32
N LEU A 573 -5.14 -24.04 -14.61
CA LEU A 573 -5.90 -25.12 -15.26
C LEU A 573 -5.11 -26.44 -15.29
N ALA A 574 -3.82 -26.39 -15.67
CA ALA A 574 -2.94 -27.55 -15.68
C ALA A 574 -2.69 -28.12 -14.27
N LEU A 575 -2.66 -27.25 -13.25
CA LEU A 575 -2.59 -27.68 -11.85
C LEU A 575 -3.85 -28.42 -11.42
N VAL A 576 -5.04 -27.95 -11.82
CA VAL A 576 -6.32 -28.64 -11.57
C VAL A 576 -6.37 -29.99 -12.29
N GLU A 577 -5.89 -30.06 -13.54
CA GLU A 577 -5.73 -31.32 -14.28
C GLU A 577 -4.85 -32.32 -13.53
N ARG A 578 -3.67 -31.88 -13.08
CA ARG A 578 -2.72 -32.70 -12.33
C ARG A 578 -3.28 -33.10 -10.96
N LEU A 579 -3.91 -32.19 -10.23
CA LEU A 579 -4.56 -32.46 -8.96
C LEU A 579 -5.63 -33.54 -9.13
N ARG A 580 -6.50 -33.43 -10.15
CA ARG A 580 -7.56 -34.41 -10.41
C ARG A 580 -7.00 -35.74 -10.91
N TYR A 581 -5.92 -35.74 -11.70
CA TYR A 581 -5.24 -36.95 -12.16
C TYR A 581 -4.51 -37.69 -11.02
N VAL A 582 -3.87 -36.95 -10.12
CA VAL A 582 -3.26 -37.50 -8.90
C VAL A 582 -4.36 -38.01 -7.97
N HIS A 583 -5.43 -37.22 -7.76
CA HIS A 583 -6.58 -37.61 -6.95
C HIS A 583 -7.26 -38.88 -7.48
N SER A 584 -7.39 -39.03 -8.80
CA SER A 584 -7.96 -40.24 -9.42
C SER A 584 -7.04 -41.47 -9.33
N ARG A 585 -5.72 -41.27 -9.22
CA ARG A 585 -4.75 -42.33 -8.94
C ARG A 585 -4.65 -42.68 -7.45
N THR A 586 -4.90 -41.74 -6.55
CA THR A 586 -4.82 -41.93 -5.10
C THR A 586 -6.12 -42.42 -4.45
N THR A 587 -7.19 -42.66 -5.21
CA THR A 587 -8.41 -43.31 -4.71
C THR A 587 -8.42 -44.81 -5.03
N PRO A 588 -7.98 -45.70 -4.11
CA PRO A 588 -8.49 -47.05 -4.09
C PRO A 588 -9.90 -47.04 -3.51
N VAL A 589 -10.76 -47.90 -4.05
CA VAL A 589 -12.08 -48.23 -3.50
C VAL A 589 -11.93 -48.54 -2.01
N GLY A 590 -12.47 -47.68 -1.14
CA GLY A 590 -12.36 -47.85 0.30
C GLY A 590 -12.97 -46.69 1.08
N ASP A 591 -14.10 -46.98 1.70
CA ASP A 591 -14.90 -46.13 2.57
C ASP A 591 -14.09 -45.47 3.71
N GLY A 592 -14.46 -44.23 4.10
CA GLY A 592 -14.14 -43.70 5.43
C GLY A 592 -13.25 -42.45 5.55
N LYS A 593 -13.92 -41.33 5.84
CA LYS A 593 -13.51 -40.27 6.81
C LYS A 593 -12.34 -39.34 6.42
N ALA A 594 -12.67 -38.23 5.76
CA ALA A 594 -11.76 -37.09 5.60
C ALA A 594 -11.85 -36.12 6.81
N GLY A 595 -10.68 -35.86 7.40
CA GLY A 595 -10.48 -34.95 8.51
C GLY A 595 -10.73 -33.49 8.14
N LYS A 596 -11.34 -32.77 9.09
CA LYS A 596 -11.69 -31.36 9.03
C LYS A 596 -10.46 -30.52 9.40
N GLY A 597 -9.72 -30.05 8.40
CA GLY A 597 -8.65 -29.05 8.55
C GLY A 597 -9.19 -27.67 8.17
N ALA A 598 -9.33 -26.80 9.17
CA ALA A 598 -9.78 -25.42 9.01
C ALA A 598 -8.63 -24.57 8.47
N ASP A 599 -8.58 -24.40 7.13
CA ASP A 599 -7.95 -23.29 6.38
C ASP A 599 -8.13 -23.43 4.85
N VAL A 600 -8.88 -24.45 4.39
CA VAL A 600 -9.07 -24.80 2.97
C VAL A 600 -10.21 -24.00 2.30
N GLU A 601 -10.78 -22.97 2.92
CA GLU A 601 -11.96 -22.30 2.34
C GLU A 601 -11.58 -21.35 1.17
N ALA A 602 -10.46 -20.64 1.28
CA ALA A 602 -9.95 -19.77 0.20
C ALA A 602 -9.40 -20.57 -1.00
N GLY A 603 -8.71 -21.68 -0.73
CA GLY A 603 -8.22 -22.60 -1.76
C GLY A 603 -9.33 -23.37 -2.47
N ALA A 604 -10.36 -23.81 -1.73
CA ALA A 604 -11.48 -24.57 -2.30
C ALA A 604 -12.36 -23.73 -3.24
N GLU A 605 -12.44 -22.41 -3.04
CA GLU A 605 -13.16 -21.54 -3.97
C GLU A 605 -12.38 -21.32 -5.27
N VAL A 606 -11.07 -21.13 -5.19
CA VAL A 606 -10.19 -21.03 -6.37
C VAL A 606 -10.19 -22.34 -7.15
N GLU A 607 -10.09 -23.48 -6.45
CA GLU A 607 -10.19 -24.82 -7.04
C GLU A 607 -11.57 -25.06 -7.67
N ARG A 608 -12.67 -24.61 -7.04
CA ARG A 608 -14.01 -24.66 -7.66
C ARG A 608 -14.11 -23.77 -8.89
N ARG A 609 -13.53 -22.57 -8.88
CA ARG A 609 -13.58 -21.64 -10.02
C ARG A 609 -12.80 -22.19 -11.21
N TYR A 610 -11.54 -22.62 -11.02
CA TYR A 610 -10.73 -23.18 -12.10
C TYR A 610 -11.17 -24.60 -12.49
N GLY A 611 -11.65 -25.42 -11.55
CA GLY A 611 -12.29 -26.71 -11.81
C GLY A 611 -13.55 -26.58 -12.66
N LYS A 612 -14.38 -25.56 -12.41
CA LYS A 612 -15.53 -25.26 -13.26
C LYS A 612 -15.11 -24.81 -14.67
N ILE A 613 -14.08 -23.97 -14.80
CA ILE A 613 -13.54 -23.54 -16.11
C ILE A 613 -12.99 -24.73 -16.90
N TYR A 614 -12.32 -25.67 -16.21
CA TYR A 614 -11.83 -26.92 -16.79
C TYR A 614 -12.98 -27.83 -17.27
N ASP A 615 -13.97 -28.08 -16.42
CA ASP A 615 -15.15 -28.90 -16.75
C ASP A 615 -15.97 -28.28 -17.90
N GLU A 616 -16.00 -26.95 -17.95
CA GLU A 616 -16.60 -26.19 -19.03
C GLU A 616 -15.83 -26.27 -20.36
N GLY A 617 -14.50 -26.42 -20.31
CA GLY A 617 -13.62 -26.56 -21.47
C GLY A 617 -13.57 -27.98 -22.05
N ILE A 618 -13.84 -29.00 -21.24
CA ILE A 618 -13.81 -30.42 -21.65
C ILE A 618 -15.15 -30.95 -22.14
N ASN A 619 -16.24 -30.21 -21.98
CA ASN A 619 -17.58 -30.71 -22.33
C ASN A 619 -17.89 -30.56 -23.84
N PRO A 620 -17.90 -31.66 -24.63
CA PRO A 620 -18.08 -31.62 -26.08
C PRO A 620 -19.50 -31.20 -26.52
N PHE A 621 -20.48 -31.23 -25.62
CA PHE A 621 -21.86 -30.83 -25.93
C PHE A 621 -22.12 -29.31 -25.76
N ARG A 622 -21.13 -28.56 -25.25
CA ARG A 622 -21.25 -27.12 -25.04
C ARG A 622 -21.17 -26.36 -26.36
N GLU A 623 -20.16 -26.61 -27.18
CA GLU A 623 -20.03 -26.00 -28.52
C GLU A 623 -21.28 -26.28 -29.36
N PHE A 624 -21.83 -27.49 -29.25
CA PHE A 624 -23.08 -27.85 -29.91
C PHE A 624 -24.29 -27.07 -29.38
N LYS A 625 -24.42 -26.89 -28.06
CA LYS A 625 -25.48 -26.06 -27.44
C LYS A 625 -25.32 -24.58 -27.79
N GLU A 626 -24.11 -24.06 -27.84
CA GLU A 626 -23.82 -22.67 -28.21
C GLU A 626 -24.15 -22.42 -29.69
N GLN A 627 -23.75 -23.31 -30.59
CA GLN A 627 -24.12 -23.25 -32.01
C GLN A 627 -25.63 -23.38 -32.23
N GLN A 628 -26.33 -24.25 -31.48
CA GLN A 628 -27.80 -24.31 -31.53
C GLN A 628 -28.45 -23.01 -31.04
N LYS A 629 -27.93 -22.42 -29.96
CA LYS A 629 -28.43 -21.16 -29.41
C LYS A 629 -28.18 -19.99 -30.36
N GLU A 630 -27.06 -19.96 -31.06
CA GLU A 630 -26.77 -18.98 -32.12
C GLU A 630 -27.67 -19.15 -33.33
N ARG A 631 -27.91 -20.40 -33.78
CA ARG A 631 -28.88 -20.68 -34.85
C ARG A 631 -30.29 -20.22 -34.47
N GLN A 632 -30.73 -20.48 -33.23
CA GLN A 632 -32.01 -19.98 -32.73
C GLN A 632 -32.06 -18.44 -32.65
N LYS A 633 -30.97 -17.78 -32.23
CA LYS A 633 -30.88 -16.30 -32.23
C LYS A 633 -30.87 -15.71 -33.64
N SER A 634 -30.27 -16.39 -34.61
CA SER A 634 -30.29 -15.96 -36.01
C SER A 634 -31.63 -16.21 -36.71
N ALA A 635 -32.44 -17.12 -36.16
CA ALA A 635 -33.78 -17.44 -36.66
C ALA A 635 -34.90 -16.55 -36.06
N MET A 636 -34.59 -15.70 -35.07
CA MET A 636 -35.57 -14.78 -34.46
C MET A 636 -35.67 -13.46 -35.23
N GLY A 637 -36.90 -12.98 -35.44
CA GLY A 637 -37.18 -11.70 -36.10
C GLY A 637 -36.62 -10.50 -35.33
N LEU A 638 -36.52 -9.33 -35.98
CA LEU A 638 -35.92 -8.11 -35.40
C LEU A 638 -36.56 -7.68 -34.07
N VAL A 639 -37.88 -7.81 -33.94
CA VAL A 639 -38.63 -7.46 -32.72
C VAL A 639 -38.34 -8.46 -31.58
N ASP A 640 -38.36 -9.76 -31.89
CA ASP A 640 -37.99 -10.80 -30.92
C ASP A 640 -36.54 -10.69 -30.49
N ARG A 641 -35.65 -10.25 -31.39
CA ARG A 641 -34.24 -10.01 -31.08
C ARG A 641 -34.06 -8.80 -30.17
N ALA A 642 -34.82 -7.73 -30.37
CA ALA A 642 -34.83 -6.57 -29.48
C ALA A 642 -35.39 -6.93 -28.09
N MET A 643 -36.48 -7.71 -28.03
CA MET A 643 -37.04 -8.22 -26.77
C MET A 643 -36.11 -9.21 -26.07
N TYR A 644 -35.42 -10.07 -26.83
CA TYR A 644 -34.39 -10.96 -26.31
C TYR A 644 -33.19 -10.19 -25.78
N MET A 645 -32.75 -9.11 -26.45
CA MET A 645 -31.68 -8.24 -25.96
C MET A 645 -32.09 -7.49 -24.69
N LEU A 646 -33.31 -6.95 -24.64
CA LEU A 646 -33.83 -6.26 -23.47
C LEU A 646 -34.01 -7.21 -22.28
N SER A 647 -34.54 -8.41 -22.52
CA SER A 647 -34.67 -9.43 -21.48
C SER A 647 -33.30 -9.94 -21.02
N GLN A 648 -32.34 -10.17 -21.93
CA GLN A 648 -30.99 -10.57 -21.57
C GLN A 648 -30.23 -9.47 -20.80
N LEU A 649 -30.48 -8.19 -21.09
CA LEU A 649 -29.91 -7.06 -20.34
C LEU A 649 -30.45 -7.03 -18.90
N VAL A 650 -31.75 -7.28 -18.73
CA VAL A 650 -32.39 -7.34 -17.41
C VAL A 650 -31.96 -8.59 -16.64
N TYR A 651 -31.91 -9.76 -17.27
CA TYR A 651 -31.57 -11.03 -16.61
C TYR A 651 -30.06 -11.26 -16.44
N GLY A 652 -29.23 -10.69 -17.31
CA GLY A 652 -27.79 -10.94 -17.37
C GLY A 652 -26.98 -10.19 -16.31
N ASN A 653 -27.50 -9.07 -15.79
CA ASN A 653 -26.82 -8.27 -14.77
C ASN A 653 -27.57 -8.31 -13.44
N SER A 654 -26.89 -8.68 -12.35
CA SER A 654 -27.50 -8.71 -11.00
C SER A 654 -27.97 -7.32 -10.57
N ALA A 655 -27.25 -6.26 -10.96
CA ALA A 655 -27.64 -4.88 -10.71
C ALA A 655 -28.90 -4.47 -11.50
N ALA A 656 -29.04 -4.93 -12.76
CA ALA A 656 -30.23 -4.66 -13.57
C ALA A 656 -31.48 -5.38 -13.02
N ARG A 657 -31.32 -6.60 -12.49
CA ARG A 657 -32.39 -7.31 -11.77
C ARG A 657 -32.82 -6.58 -10.50
N MET A 658 -31.86 -6.10 -9.71
CA MET A 658 -32.15 -5.31 -8.51
C MET A 658 -32.84 -3.99 -8.86
N PHE A 659 -32.37 -3.31 -9.90
CA PHE A 659 -32.97 -2.07 -10.38
C PHE A 659 -34.39 -2.30 -10.91
N ALA A 660 -34.63 -3.34 -11.71
CA ALA A 660 -35.96 -3.68 -12.19
C ALA A 660 -36.92 -4.04 -11.05
N PHE A 661 -36.45 -4.78 -10.04
CA PHE A 661 -37.22 -5.09 -8.84
C PHE A 661 -37.54 -3.83 -8.03
N MET A 662 -36.55 -2.96 -7.79
CA MET A 662 -36.74 -1.67 -7.11
C MET A 662 -37.69 -0.75 -7.88
N TYR A 663 -37.56 -0.70 -9.20
CA TYR A 663 -38.45 0.06 -10.07
C TYR A 663 -39.90 -0.48 -9.99
N LEU A 664 -40.08 -1.80 -10.03
CA LEU A 664 -41.40 -2.42 -9.87
C LEU A 664 -41.98 -2.15 -8.48
N ALA A 665 -41.17 -2.28 -7.42
CA ALA A 665 -41.57 -2.02 -6.05
C ALA A 665 -41.92 -0.54 -5.82
N LEU A 666 -41.16 0.39 -6.42
CA LEU A 666 -41.42 1.82 -6.34
C LEU A 666 -42.69 2.19 -7.12
N MET A 667 -42.92 1.57 -8.28
CA MET A 667 -44.19 1.69 -8.99
C MET A 667 -45.37 1.16 -8.17
N HIS A 668 -45.24 0.01 -7.53
CA HIS A 668 -46.28 -0.53 -6.65
C HIS A 668 -46.51 0.36 -5.43
N ALA A 669 -45.44 0.90 -4.83
CA ALA A 669 -45.54 1.85 -3.72
C ALA A 669 -46.22 3.16 -4.15
N LEU A 670 -45.96 3.64 -5.37
CA LEU A 670 -46.58 4.84 -5.92
C LEU A 670 -48.07 4.60 -6.18
N VAL A 671 -48.43 3.46 -6.79
CA VAL A 671 -49.83 3.06 -7.00
C VAL A 671 -50.54 2.88 -5.65
N PHE A 672 -49.88 2.26 -4.67
CA PHE A 672 -50.45 2.09 -3.33
C PHE A 672 -50.63 3.44 -2.61
N ALA A 673 -49.65 4.34 -2.72
CA ALA A 673 -49.74 5.68 -2.15
C ALA A 673 -50.81 6.54 -2.83
N SER A 674 -50.98 6.42 -4.15
CA SER A 674 -52.05 7.12 -4.88
C SER A 674 -53.42 6.59 -4.50
N LEU A 675 -53.57 5.26 -4.38
CA LEU A 675 -54.78 4.61 -3.86
C LEU A 675 -55.06 5.03 -2.42
N MET A 676 -54.09 4.98 -1.51
CA MET A 676 -54.24 5.41 -0.12
C MET A 676 -54.61 6.89 0.00
N ARG A 677 -53.98 7.76 -0.81
CA ARG A 677 -54.32 9.19 -0.83
C ARG A 677 -55.74 9.42 -1.35
N MET A 678 -56.15 8.68 -2.37
CA MET A 678 -57.50 8.75 -2.91
C MET A 678 -58.52 8.23 -1.90
N THR A 679 -58.27 7.08 -1.26
CA THR A 679 -59.13 6.51 -0.21
C THR A 679 -59.22 7.42 1.01
N HIS A 680 -58.11 8.02 1.46
CA HIS A 680 -58.10 8.96 2.59
C HIS A 680 -58.84 10.25 2.25
N HIS A 681 -58.72 10.75 1.01
CA HIS A 681 -59.48 11.92 0.58
C HIS A 681 -60.98 11.60 0.49
N SER A 682 -61.36 10.44 -0.07
CA SER A 682 -62.74 9.97 -0.09
C SER A 682 -63.31 9.75 1.31
N SER A 683 -62.54 9.20 2.24
CA SER A 683 -62.98 8.99 3.62
C SER A 683 -63.17 10.31 4.37
N HIS A 684 -62.26 11.28 4.18
CA HIS A 684 -62.41 12.60 4.79
C HIS A 684 -63.64 13.34 4.24
N GLN A 685 -63.90 13.25 2.93
CA GLN A 685 -65.11 13.82 2.33
C GLN A 685 -66.38 13.19 2.90
N LEU A 686 -66.42 11.85 3.04
CA LEU A 686 -67.51 11.13 3.70
C LEU A 686 -67.69 11.54 5.16
N TYR A 687 -66.59 11.69 5.91
CA TYR A 687 -66.63 12.12 7.30
C TYR A 687 -67.15 13.55 7.44
N SER A 688 -66.65 14.49 6.62
CA SER A 688 -67.16 15.86 6.60
C SER A 688 -68.63 15.93 6.23
N HIS A 689 -69.08 15.15 5.24
CA HIS A 689 -70.48 15.11 4.84
C HIS A 689 -71.37 14.51 5.93
N THR A 690 -70.88 13.49 6.65
CA THR A 690 -71.61 12.89 7.76
C THR A 690 -71.71 13.87 8.93
N GLN A 691 -70.65 14.62 9.19
CA GLN A 691 -70.63 15.64 10.24
C GLN A 691 -71.53 16.82 9.92
N THR A 692 -71.57 17.30 8.67
CA THR A 692 -72.53 18.35 8.26
C THR A 692 -73.97 17.87 8.39
N VAL A 693 -74.27 16.63 7.98
CA VAL A 693 -75.62 16.06 8.14
C VAL A 693 -76.01 15.93 9.61
N LEU A 694 -75.08 15.53 10.49
CA LEU A 694 -75.32 15.45 11.93
C LEU A 694 -75.51 16.84 12.55
N GLN A 695 -74.78 17.83 12.07
CA GLN A 695 -74.87 19.21 12.55
C GLN A 695 -76.17 19.87 12.10
N ASP A 696 -76.56 19.72 10.84
CA ASP A 696 -77.88 20.15 10.33
C ASP A 696 -79.02 19.48 11.11
N ARG A 697 -78.86 18.19 11.47
CA ARG A 697 -79.83 17.48 12.29
C ARG A 697 -79.88 18.01 13.72
N HIS A 698 -78.73 18.32 14.32
CA HIS A 698 -78.65 18.94 15.64
C HIS A 698 -79.28 20.34 15.65
N ASP A 699 -78.98 21.16 14.63
CA ASP A 699 -79.54 22.49 14.45
C ASP A 699 -81.06 22.43 14.22
N ALA A 700 -81.54 21.45 13.44
CA ALA A 700 -82.97 21.21 13.29
C ALA A 700 -83.64 20.79 14.62
N THR A 701 -83.00 19.93 15.42
CA THR A 701 -83.53 19.56 16.75
C THR A 701 -83.47 20.72 17.75
N ALA A 702 -82.42 21.55 17.69
CA ALA A 702 -82.28 22.74 18.52
C ALA A 702 -83.33 23.80 18.12
N ALA A 703 -83.62 23.97 16.84
CA ALA A 703 -84.70 24.81 16.35
C ALA A 703 -86.07 24.31 16.84
N MET A 704 -86.34 23.01 16.78
CA MET A 704 -87.58 22.43 17.36
C MET A 704 -87.65 22.62 18.87
N GLN A 705 -86.55 22.50 19.61
CA GLN A 705 -86.52 22.73 21.06
C GLN A 705 -86.69 24.23 21.42
N HIS A 706 -86.13 25.12 20.62
CA HIS A 706 -86.30 26.57 20.80
C HIS A 706 -87.72 27.03 20.44
N GLU A 707 -88.41 26.32 19.53
CA GLU A 707 -89.84 26.53 19.24
C GLU A 707 -90.73 26.01 20.39
N VAL A 708 -90.31 24.96 21.11
CA VAL A 708 -91.05 24.40 22.26
C VAL A 708 -90.82 25.18 23.57
N ILE A 709 -89.69 25.87 23.74
CA ILE A 709 -89.38 26.62 24.98
C ILE A 709 -89.86 28.08 24.91
N HIS A 710 -90.25 28.59 23.73
CA HIS A 710 -90.80 29.94 23.55
C HIS A 710 -92.27 30.03 23.10
N GLY A 711 -93.03 28.93 23.09
CA GLY A 711 -94.51 28.98 23.21
C GLY A 711 -94.86 28.60 24.65
N ASP A 712 -95.51 29.42 25.47
CA ASP A 712 -96.84 30.01 25.33
C ASP A 712 -97.07 30.89 26.60
N PRO A 713 -98.11 31.75 26.79
CA PRO A 713 -99.41 31.70 26.12
C PRO A 713 -100.05 33.08 25.78
N MET A 714 -101.20 33.02 25.11
CA MET A 714 -102.28 34.03 25.04
C MET A 714 -102.08 35.25 24.12
N GLN A 715 -102.74 35.23 22.95
CA GLN A 715 -103.85 36.14 22.58
C GLN A 715 -104.35 35.77 21.18
N SER A 716 -105.48 35.06 21.08
CA SER A 716 -106.79 35.65 20.82
C SER A 716 -106.89 36.44 19.51
N ARG A 717 -107.46 35.83 18.47
CA ARG A 717 -108.56 36.41 17.68
C ARG A 717 -109.28 35.31 16.88
N LEU A 718 -110.49 35.02 17.36
CA LEU A 718 -111.66 34.50 16.62
C LEU A 718 -111.81 35.20 15.25
N PRO A 719 -112.49 34.66 14.23
CA PRO A 719 -113.35 33.47 14.17
C PRO A 719 -112.77 32.28 13.39
#